data_AF-A0A7J6BXD3-F1
#
_entry.id   AF-A0A7J6BXD3-F1
#
_cell.length_a   1.000
_cell.length_b   1.000
_cell.length_c   1.000
_cell.angle_alpha   90.00
_cell.angle_beta   90.00
_cell.angle_gamma   90.00
#
_symmetry.space_group_name_H-M   'P 1'
#
loop_
_entity.id
_entity.type
_entity.pdbx_description
1 polymer ?
#
loop_
_entity_poly.entity_id
_entity_poly.type
_entity_poly.pdbx_seq_one_letter_code
_entity_poly.pdbx_strand_id
1 'polypeptide(L)'
;MTLSRRLQAVPEFDHIHNSANRARPQLTVRRYFSAGGALELRHARFSPVAFVKRVLQRHCQSSLTDLTVSIPGTTGLCGRKNVPYLLLLQSTTNSSEFTLNMSTIVYRQTDQVIMHDQHRKDVRHSVLGLISKMIPNGYLIFEDESFLDSTVAKMNALRKNGQFCDVRLQVCGHELMAHRAVLACCSPYLFEIFNSDLESHGVSHVKFEDLDPEAVEILLNYAYTAQLKADKELVKEVYSAAKRLKMDRVKQICGDYLLSKMDSQSAISYRNFASCMGDGRLLGKIDSYIQEHLLDVSEQEDFLKLPRLKLEVILEDNLTLPSNGKLYSKVIGWVQRSLWENGEPLERLMEEVQTLYYSADHKLLDGSLLDGQAEVFGTEDDHIQFVQKKPPRENVHRQLSTSSSGSLSPGSAKHTCKQEWKYIASEKTTNNTYLCLAVLNGTLCVIFLHGRSSPQASPSATPCLTKSLSFEGQPLEEEPDKLLAPMHYARSGLGIAALNDRLIAAGGYNREECLRTVECYDMKTDSWSFIAPMRTPRARFQMAVLMGQLYVMGGSNGHSDELSCGETYNPSADEWTQVPELRTNRCNAGVCSLNNKLYVVGGSDPCGQKGLKNCDVFDPVSKAWTSCAPLNIRRHQAAVCELDGFMYVIGGAESWNCLNSVERYNPENNTWTLVAPMNIARRGAGVAVYEGKLFVVGGFDGSHALRCVEMYDPARNEWRMLGSMNSPRSNAGAAVLGDIIYAVGGFDGNDFLNSVEAYNPKTDEWSPCADAFTNS
;
A
#
# COMPACT_ATOMS: atom_id res chain seq x y z
N MET A 1 34.59 -29.56 -74.38
CA MET A 1 35.61 -29.83 -73.35
C MET A 1 34.95 -29.50 -72.01
N THR A 2 34.35 -30.46 -71.29
CA THR A 2 34.94 -31.48 -70.36
C THR A 2 35.24 -30.92 -68.94
N LEU A 3 34.93 -31.56 -67.80
CA LEU A 3 34.02 -32.70 -67.43
C LEU A 3 34.02 -32.82 -65.86
N SER A 4 32.96 -33.12 -65.07
CA SER A 4 31.50 -32.95 -65.16
C SER A 4 30.81 -33.23 -63.79
N ARG A 5 29.67 -32.56 -63.52
CA ARG A 5 28.51 -32.88 -62.62
C ARG A 5 28.64 -33.44 -61.17
N ARG A 6 27.70 -32.95 -60.35
CA ARG A 6 27.12 -33.51 -59.09
C ARG A 6 26.73 -35.00 -59.19
N LEU A 7 26.55 -35.66 -58.03
CA LEU A 7 25.32 -36.41 -57.72
C LEU A 7 25.08 -36.58 -56.19
N GLN A 8 23.86 -36.98 -55.83
CA GLN A 8 23.40 -37.30 -54.46
C GLN A 8 23.13 -38.81 -54.34
N ALA A 9 23.09 -39.36 -53.12
CA ALA A 9 22.31 -40.56 -52.81
C ALA A 9 21.95 -40.63 -51.31
N VAL A 10 20.78 -41.20 -51.02
CA VAL A 10 20.31 -41.69 -49.71
C VAL A 10 20.22 -43.22 -49.82
N PRO A 11 20.23 -43.97 -48.70
CA PRO A 11 19.22 -45.04 -48.59
C PRO A 11 18.60 -45.16 -47.19
N GLU A 12 17.29 -45.41 -47.17
CA GLU A 12 16.58 -46.08 -46.07
C GLU A 12 16.61 -47.61 -46.31
N PHE A 13 16.47 -48.43 -45.27
CA PHE A 13 15.81 -49.75 -45.35
C PHE A 13 15.51 -50.34 -43.95
N ASP A 14 14.39 -51.03 -43.82
CA ASP A 14 13.89 -51.66 -42.58
C ASP A 14 14.45 -53.08 -42.32
N HIS A 15 14.60 -53.44 -41.03
CA HIS A 15 13.76 -54.44 -40.33
C HIS A 15 14.36 -55.00 -39.00
N ILE A 16 13.56 -54.98 -37.91
CA ILE A 16 13.21 -56.11 -36.99
C ILE A 16 14.37 -57.04 -36.54
N HIS A 17 14.75 -57.21 -35.25
CA HIS A 17 13.95 -57.59 -34.05
C HIS A 17 14.71 -57.45 -32.70
N ASN A 18 13.96 -57.40 -31.58
CA ASN A 18 14.26 -57.90 -30.20
C ASN A 18 15.14 -57.14 -29.14
N SER A 19 14.45 -56.77 -28.04
CA SER A 19 14.83 -56.83 -26.60
C SER A 19 16.14 -56.16 -26.10
N ALA A 20 16.16 -55.30 -25.06
CA ALA A 20 15.60 -55.54 -23.72
C ALA A 20 15.50 -54.28 -22.80
N ASN A 21 14.71 -54.40 -21.72
CA ASN A 21 14.45 -53.48 -20.59
C ASN A 21 15.66 -52.62 -20.11
N ARG A 22 15.49 -51.39 -19.58
CA ARG A 22 14.60 -51.00 -18.45
C ARG A 22 14.21 -49.50 -18.44
N ALA A 23 12.99 -49.20 -18.00
CA ALA A 23 12.54 -47.86 -17.62
C ALA A 23 12.44 -47.69 -16.09
N ARG A 24 12.33 -46.44 -15.60
CA ARG A 24 11.98 -46.12 -14.19
C ARG A 24 10.53 -45.59 -14.12
N PRO A 25 9.70 -46.04 -13.15
CA PRO A 25 8.29 -45.62 -13.06
C PRO A 25 8.08 -44.36 -12.19
N GLN A 26 7.02 -43.60 -12.49
CA GLN A 26 6.30 -42.80 -11.49
C GLN A 26 5.37 -43.72 -10.69
N LEU A 27 5.00 -43.33 -9.46
CA LEU A 27 4.00 -44.08 -8.67
C LEU A 27 3.08 -43.15 -7.87
N THR A 28 1.83 -43.07 -8.32
CA THR A 28 0.72 -42.44 -7.62
C THR A 28 0.17 -43.40 -6.54
N VAL A 29 -0.24 -42.89 -5.38
CA VAL A 29 -0.90 -43.69 -4.34
C VAL A 29 -2.27 -43.09 -3.98
N ARG A 30 -3.33 -43.87 -4.18
CA ARG A 30 -4.68 -43.63 -3.62
C ARG A 30 -4.91 -44.54 -2.39
N ARG A 31 -5.80 -44.12 -1.51
CA ARG A 31 -6.19 -44.83 -0.28
C ARG A 31 -6.96 -46.14 -0.57
N TYR A 32 -6.90 -47.08 0.37
CA TYR A 32 -7.99 -48.02 0.68
C TYR A 32 -8.12 -48.23 2.20
N PHE A 33 -9.25 -48.81 2.63
CA PHE A 33 -9.66 -48.99 4.03
C PHE A 33 -9.28 -50.37 4.61
N SER A 34 -9.16 -50.43 5.94
CA SER A 34 -9.50 -51.60 6.77
C SER A 34 -10.00 -51.10 8.16
N ALA A 35 -10.64 -51.96 8.97
CA ALA A 35 -11.53 -51.51 10.05
C ALA A 35 -11.45 -52.34 11.37
N GLY A 36 -12.07 -51.80 12.43
CA GLY A 36 -12.27 -52.44 13.75
C GLY A 36 -11.18 -52.13 14.78
N GLY A 37 -11.46 -51.89 16.07
CA GLY A 37 -12.73 -51.69 16.80
C GLY A 37 -12.45 -50.79 18.03
N ALA A 38 -13.38 -49.96 18.50
CA ALA A 38 -14.55 -50.29 19.35
C ALA A 38 -14.23 -50.23 20.86
N LEU A 39 -15.23 -49.83 21.66
CA LEU A 39 -15.19 -49.39 23.08
C LEU A 39 -14.65 -47.97 23.31
N GLU A 40 -15.19 -47.11 24.16
CA GLU A 40 -16.55 -46.77 24.64
C GLU A 40 -16.36 -45.99 25.95
N LEU A 41 -17.07 -44.85 26.12
CA LEU A 41 -17.49 -44.27 27.42
C LEU A 41 -16.36 -43.83 28.41
N ARG A 42 -16.51 -42.83 29.30
CA ARG A 42 -17.64 -41.93 29.61
C ARG A 42 -17.12 -40.61 30.21
N HIS A 43 -17.86 -39.52 29.95
CA HIS A 43 -18.15 -38.38 30.82
C HIS A 43 -17.26 -38.09 32.06
N ALA A 44 -16.69 -36.88 32.13
CA ALA A 44 -16.78 -36.01 33.32
C ALA A 44 -16.49 -34.53 32.94
N ARG A 45 -16.79 -33.59 33.85
CA ARG A 45 -16.62 -32.12 33.68
C ARG A 45 -15.52 -31.58 34.60
N PHE A 46 -15.23 -30.28 34.42
CA PHE A 46 -14.63 -29.30 35.35
C PHE A 46 -13.13 -28.92 35.22
N SER A 47 -12.95 -27.61 34.97
CA SER A 47 -11.87 -26.73 35.44
C SER A 47 -12.18 -26.32 36.91
N PRO A 48 -11.26 -25.76 37.76
CA PRO A 48 -10.01 -25.06 37.40
C PRO A 48 -8.79 -25.17 38.37
N VAL A 49 -7.70 -24.48 38.00
CA VAL A 49 -6.73 -23.75 38.87
C VAL A 49 -5.67 -24.49 39.74
N ALA A 50 -4.44 -23.91 39.73
CA ALA A 50 -3.33 -23.91 40.71
C ALA A 50 -2.34 -25.10 40.89
N PHE A 51 -1.04 -24.72 40.91
CA PHE A 51 0.10 -25.14 41.79
C PHE A 51 0.47 -26.64 42.00
N VAL A 52 1.73 -27.06 42.26
CA VAL A 52 3.07 -26.47 42.02
C VAL A 52 4.18 -27.56 42.12
N LYS A 53 5.37 -27.27 41.60
CA LYS A 53 6.68 -27.97 41.71
C LYS A 53 6.82 -29.12 42.75
N ARG A 54 7.31 -30.29 42.29
CA ARG A 54 8.65 -30.90 42.60
C ARG A 54 8.63 -32.43 42.41
N VAL A 55 9.50 -32.95 41.54
CA VAL A 55 10.12 -34.27 41.71
C VAL A 55 11.61 -34.11 41.47
N LEU A 56 12.42 -34.49 42.46
CA LEU A 56 13.87 -34.62 42.30
C LEU A 56 14.21 -36.08 41.95
N GLN A 57 15.24 -36.22 41.11
CA GLN A 57 16.09 -37.40 40.89
C GLN A 57 15.63 -38.75 41.45
N ARG A 58 15.49 -39.72 40.54
CA ARG A 58 16.11 -41.04 40.74
C ARG A 58 17.05 -41.36 39.58
N HIS A 59 18.01 -42.24 39.86
CA HIS A 59 19.27 -42.41 39.15
C HIS A 59 19.26 -43.60 38.17
N CYS A 60 20.12 -43.51 37.14
CA CYS A 60 20.80 -44.65 36.49
C CYS A 60 19.92 -45.63 35.67
N GLN A 61 20.43 -46.40 34.69
CA GLN A 61 21.80 -46.50 34.11
C GLN A 61 21.73 -47.08 32.67
N SER A 62 22.89 -47.33 32.06
CA SER A 62 23.14 -48.03 30.77
C SER A 62 22.76 -47.26 29.50
N SER A 63 23.51 -47.36 28.39
CA SER A 63 24.86 -47.93 28.19
C SER A 63 25.60 -47.21 27.05
N LEU A 64 26.94 -47.25 27.06
CA LEU A 64 27.75 -46.82 25.93
C LEU A 64 27.74 -47.87 24.81
N THR A 65 28.04 -47.45 23.59
CA THR A 65 28.90 -48.19 22.66
C THR A 65 29.57 -47.23 21.69
N ASP A 66 30.87 -47.37 21.48
CA ASP A 66 31.67 -46.47 20.65
C ASP A 66 31.51 -46.71 19.15
N LEU A 67 31.75 -45.67 18.35
CA LEU A 67 32.57 -45.79 17.14
C LEU A 67 33.15 -44.41 16.77
N THR A 68 34.48 -44.37 16.60
CA THR A 68 35.27 -43.17 16.27
C THR A 68 35.66 -43.18 14.77
N VAL A 69 36.68 -42.38 14.37
CA VAL A 69 37.23 -42.22 13.00
C VAL A 69 36.39 -41.29 12.09
N SER A 70 36.92 -40.24 11.46
CA SER A 70 38.20 -39.50 11.62
C SER A 70 38.16 -38.15 10.89
N ILE A 71 39.01 -37.18 11.29
CA ILE A 71 39.23 -35.91 10.55
C ILE A 71 40.71 -35.79 10.15
N PRO A 72 41.03 -35.48 8.88
CA PRO A 72 42.32 -34.95 8.48
C PRO A 72 42.31 -33.40 8.46
N GLY A 73 43.37 -32.78 8.99
CA GLY A 73 43.73 -31.40 8.64
C GLY A 73 44.67 -31.36 7.41
N THR A 74 45.34 -30.26 7.07
CA THR A 74 45.55 -28.97 7.75
C THR A 74 45.84 -27.85 6.74
N THR A 75 45.89 -26.59 7.20
CA THR A 75 46.37 -25.36 6.49
C THR A 75 45.49 -24.81 5.34
N GLY A 76 45.28 -23.49 5.22
CA GLY A 76 45.67 -22.40 6.12
C GLY A 76 45.22 -20.99 5.66
N LEU A 77 45.58 -19.98 6.47
CA LEU A 77 45.55 -18.52 6.24
C LEU A 77 44.20 -17.73 6.19
N CYS A 78 44.08 -16.88 7.22
CA CYS A 78 43.53 -15.51 7.23
C CYS A 78 42.00 -15.26 7.14
N GLY A 79 41.54 -14.18 7.79
CA GLY A 79 40.16 -13.67 7.73
C GLY A 79 39.33 -13.79 9.02
N ARG A 80 39.69 -13.06 10.08
CA ARG A 80 38.86 -12.98 11.31
C ARG A 80 37.55 -12.20 11.03
N LYS A 81 36.39 -12.81 11.33
CA LYS A 81 35.14 -12.09 11.60
C LYS A 81 34.84 -12.14 13.09
N ASN A 82 34.42 -11.01 13.66
CA ASN A 82 33.98 -10.94 15.05
C ASN A 82 32.55 -11.49 15.20
N VAL A 83 32.31 -12.22 16.29
CA VAL A 83 30.97 -12.51 16.83
C VAL A 83 31.02 -12.15 18.31
N PRO A 84 30.07 -11.38 18.86
CA PRO A 84 30.10 -10.96 20.25
C PRO A 84 29.82 -12.14 21.20
N TYR A 85 30.52 -12.16 22.34
CA TYR A 85 30.33 -13.16 23.39
C TYR A 85 29.02 -12.93 24.15
N LEU A 86 28.25 -14.01 24.37
CA LEU A 86 27.19 -14.05 25.37
C LEU A 86 27.76 -14.69 26.66
N LEU A 87 27.97 -13.89 27.71
CA LEU A 87 28.52 -14.36 28.98
C LEU A 87 27.44 -14.99 29.86
N LEU A 88 27.44 -16.32 29.93
CA LEU A 88 26.65 -17.10 30.89
C LEU A 88 27.44 -17.33 32.18
N LEU A 89 27.05 -16.65 33.26
CA LEU A 89 27.58 -16.90 34.60
C LEU A 89 26.83 -18.06 35.26
N GLN A 90 27.58 -19.01 35.81
CA GLN A 90 27.09 -20.02 36.75
C GLN A 90 28.00 -20.07 37.99
N SER A 91 27.42 -19.88 39.17
CA SER A 91 28.07 -20.21 40.44
C SER A 91 27.04 -20.66 41.48
N THR A 92 26.92 -21.99 41.58
CA THR A 92 26.92 -22.77 42.84
C THR A 92 26.05 -22.35 44.04
N THR A 93 25.04 -23.20 44.28
CA THR A 93 24.65 -23.81 45.59
C THR A 93 24.15 -22.95 46.77
N ASN A 94 22.93 -23.27 47.22
CA ASN A 94 22.44 -23.40 48.63
C ASN A 94 22.58 -22.16 49.57
N SER A 95 21.73 -21.91 50.56
CA SER A 95 20.39 -22.36 51.02
C SER A 95 20.02 -21.37 52.15
N SER A 96 18.78 -21.00 52.48
CA SER A 96 17.59 -21.82 52.74
C SER A 96 16.32 -20.94 52.73
N GLU A 97 15.14 -21.53 53.00
CA GLU A 97 13.85 -20.82 53.04
C GLU A 97 13.65 -20.05 54.36
N PHE A 98 13.14 -18.82 54.30
CA PHE A 98 12.29 -18.24 55.35
C PHE A 98 11.23 -17.34 54.73
N THR A 99 9.97 -17.76 54.83
CA THR A 99 8.80 -16.94 54.44
C THR A 99 8.23 -16.21 55.66
N LEU A 100 7.94 -14.92 55.50
CA LEU A 100 6.71 -14.33 56.03
C LEU A 100 6.32 -13.10 55.20
N ASN A 101 5.12 -12.58 55.43
CA ASN A 101 4.31 -11.92 54.41
C ASN A 101 3.77 -10.55 54.86
N MET A 102 3.33 -9.72 53.90
CA MET A 102 2.51 -8.49 54.01
C MET A 102 2.54 -7.69 55.34
N SER A 103 2.83 -6.39 55.28
CA SER A 103 1.79 -5.38 55.00
C SER A 103 2.41 -3.98 54.89
N THR A 104 1.83 -2.90 54.39
CA THR A 104 0.66 -2.47 53.55
C THR A 104 0.58 -0.95 53.84
N ILE A 105 -0.03 -0.13 52.97
CA ILE A 105 -0.37 1.32 53.18
C ILE A 105 0.83 2.29 53.42
N VAL A 106 0.76 3.61 53.16
CA VAL A 106 -0.34 4.51 52.73
C VAL A 106 0.14 5.47 51.59
N TYR A 107 -0.82 6.04 50.85
CA TYR A 107 -0.77 7.39 50.22
C TYR A 107 -0.27 8.49 51.21
N ARG A 108 0.04 9.76 50.87
CA ARG A 108 -0.61 10.71 49.92
C ARG A 108 0.25 11.99 49.71
N GLN A 109 -0.22 12.86 48.81
CA GLN A 109 -0.24 14.34 48.78
C GLN A 109 0.27 15.13 50.03
N THR A 110 0.72 16.40 49.97
CA THR A 110 0.52 17.51 49.00
C THR A 110 1.51 18.66 49.28
N ASP A 111 1.79 19.54 48.28
CA ASP A 111 2.01 21.02 48.39
C ASP A 111 3.17 21.56 49.29
N GLN A 112 3.70 22.80 49.16
CA GLN A 112 3.60 23.91 48.19
C GLN A 112 4.83 24.87 48.35
N VAL A 113 4.97 25.88 47.47
CA VAL A 113 5.55 27.24 47.72
C VAL A 113 6.95 27.32 48.41
N ILE A 114 8.07 27.54 47.70
CA ILE A 114 8.60 28.79 47.07
C ILE A 114 9.54 29.64 47.99
N MET A 115 10.73 29.99 47.46
CA MET A 115 11.78 30.91 48.01
C MET A 115 12.54 30.40 49.26
N HIS A 116 13.76 30.83 49.62
CA HIS A 116 14.60 31.97 49.17
C HIS A 116 16.12 31.60 49.22
N ASP A 117 16.93 32.29 48.41
CA ASP A 117 18.37 32.63 48.53
C ASP A 117 19.54 31.65 48.86
N GLN A 118 20.51 31.68 47.94
CA GLN A 118 21.95 32.01 48.07
C GLN A 118 22.96 31.18 48.92
N HIS A 119 24.06 30.87 48.23
CA HIS A 119 25.47 30.86 48.68
C HIS A 119 25.79 30.62 50.18
N ARG A 120 26.08 29.36 50.54
CA ARG A 120 27.32 28.98 51.28
C ARG A 120 27.49 27.46 51.42
N LYS A 121 28.46 26.88 50.69
CA LYS A 121 29.36 25.79 51.13
C LYS A 121 30.36 25.44 50.03
N ASP A 122 31.31 26.35 49.85
CA ASP A 122 32.57 26.06 49.16
C ASP A 122 33.53 25.31 50.12
N VAL A 123 34.57 24.67 49.56
CA VAL A 123 35.74 24.09 50.24
C VAL A 123 35.45 23.09 51.37
N ARG A 124 35.36 21.77 51.03
CA ARG A 124 35.89 20.67 51.90
C ARG A 124 36.03 19.26 51.32
N HIS A 125 35.74 19.00 50.03
CA HIS A 125 35.81 17.63 49.46
C HIS A 125 36.68 17.44 48.19
N SER A 126 37.65 18.34 47.93
CA SER A 126 39.00 17.84 47.66
C SER A 126 39.59 17.45 49.03
N VAL A 127 40.27 16.32 49.24
CA VAL A 127 41.33 15.70 48.42
C VAL A 127 41.19 14.15 48.31
N LEU A 128 40.18 13.56 48.95
CA LEU A 128 40.16 12.12 49.31
C LEU A 128 39.46 11.15 48.33
N GLY A 129 39.03 11.59 47.15
CA GLY A 129 38.40 10.70 46.15
C GLY A 129 39.37 9.92 45.24
N LEU A 130 40.66 10.31 45.22
CA LEU A 130 41.62 9.88 44.18
C LEU A 130 42.43 8.61 44.51
N ILE A 131 42.13 7.91 45.61
CA ILE A 131 42.83 6.69 46.03
C ILE A 131 41.82 5.64 46.50
N SER A 132 41.99 4.40 46.03
CA SER A 132 41.30 3.18 46.46
C SER A 132 39.86 2.91 45.97
N LYS A 133 39.74 2.51 44.69
CA LYS A 133 39.18 1.17 44.41
C LYS A 133 40.37 0.22 44.32
N MET A 134 40.42 -0.80 45.18
CA MET A 134 41.59 -1.68 45.33
C MET A 134 41.83 -2.54 44.08
N ILE A 135 43.10 -2.74 43.72
CA ILE A 135 43.55 -3.57 42.61
C ILE A 135 43.44 -5.07 42.99
N PRO A 136 42.67 -5.90 42.27
CA PRO A 136 42.68 -7.36 42.48
C PRO A 136 43.59 -8.10 41.50
N ASN A 137 43.94 -7.50 40.35
CA ASN A 137 44.53 -8.18 39.18
C ASN A 137 45.69 -7.41 38.49
N GLY A 138 46.34 -6.45 39.18
CA GLY A 138 47.52 -5.75 38.69
C GLY A 138 47.31 -4.50 37.82
N TYR A 139 46.08 -3.99 37.67
CA TYR A 139 45.76 -2.82 36.84
C TYR A 139 45.07 -1.70 37.64
N LEU A 140 45.44 -0.45 37.36
CA LEU A 140 44.73 0.74 37.83
C LEU A 140 43.48 0.98 36.96
N ILE A 141 42.34 1.26 37.59
CA ILE A 141 41.11 1.69 36.93
C ILE A 141 40.75 3.07 37.50
N PHE A 142 40.45 4.02 36.62
CA PHE A 142 40.01 5.37 36.95
C PHE A 142 38.76 5.69 36.12
N GLU A 143 37.73 6.21 36.78
CA GLU A 143 36.42 6.50 36.21
C GLU A 143 36.13 7.98 36.47
N ASP A 144 36.19 8.82 35.43
CA ASP A 144 35.88 10.25 35.51
C ASP A 144 34.43 10.48 35.09
N GLU A 145 33.54 10.57 36.07
CA GLU A 145 32.11 10.84 35.87
C GLU A 145 31.87 12.21 35.19
N SER A 146 32.78 13.18 35.35
CA SER A 146 32.65 14.52 34.77
C SER A 146 33.14 14.62 33.31
N PHE A 147 33.93 13.64 32.86
CA PHE A 147 34.55 13.67 31.53
C PHE A 147 33.51 13.68 30.41
N LEU A 148 32.43 12.91 30.55
CA LEU A 148 31.38 12.81 29.52
C LEU A 148 30.63 14.14 29.35
N ASP A 149 30.13 14.72 30.45
CA ASP A 149 29.43 16.01 30.42
C ASP A 149 30.34 17.13 29.90
N SER A 150 31.59 17.16 30.36
CA SER A 150 32.60 18.12 29.88
C SER A 150 32.87 17.96 28.38
N THR A 151 32.90 16.73 27.87
CA THR A 151 33.13 16.44 26.44
C THR A 151 31.93 16.80 25.59
N VAL A 152 30.71 16.41 25.99
CA VAL A 152 29.47 16.75 25.26
C VAL A 152 29.27 18.27 25.19
N ALA A 153 29.52 18.99 26.29
CA ALA A 153 29.48 20.46 26.30
C ALA A 153 30.49 21.08 25.32
N LYS A 154 31.73 20.56 25.26
CA LYS A 154 32.75 21.00 24.29
C LYS A 154 32.34 20.69 22.84
N MET A 155 31.77 19.52 22.57
CA MET A 155 31.26 19.17 21.23
C MET A 155 30.10 20.07 20.79
N ASN A 156 29.24 20.50 21.72
CA ASN A 156 28.17 21.47 21.42
C ASN A 156 28.75 22.86 21.09
N ALA A 157 29.80 23.29 21.80
CA ALA A 157 30.51 24.52 21.49
C ALA A 157 31.20 24.48 20.11
N LEU A 158 31.86 23.37 19.77
CA LEU A 158 32.45 23.15 18.43
C LEU A 158 31.36 23.25 17.34
N ARG A 159 30.21 22.58 17.51
CA ARG A 159 29.07 22.68 16.59
C ARG A 159 28.61 24.13 16.41
N LYS A 160 28.38 24.86 17.51
CA LYS A 160 27.91 26.27 17.45
C LYS A 160 28.90 27.21 16.78
N ASN A 161 30.20 26.89 16.82
CA ASN A 161 31.25 27.61 16.10
C ASN A 161 31.46 27.11 14.65
N GLY A 162 30.69 26.13 14.18
CA GLY A 162 30.88 25.48 12.86
C GLY A 162 32.15 24.64 12.75
N GLN A 163 32.86 24.39 13.84
CA GLN A 163 34.17 23.72 13.86
C GLN A 163 34.00 22.20 13.76
N PHE A 164 34.72 21.58 12.83
CA PHE A 164 34.70 20.13 12.54
C PHE A 164 33.32 19.54 12.16
N CYS A 165 32.36 20.38 11.79
CA CYS A 165 31.07 19.93 11.26
C CYS A 165 31.22 19.35 9.84
N ASP A 166 31.09 18.04 9.72
CA ASP A 166 31.22 17.23 8.50
C ASP A 166 29.87 16.84 7.87
N VAL A 167 28.74 17.33 8.42
CA VAL A 167 27.41 17.26 7.81
C VAL A 167 26.68 18.60 7.88
N ARG A 168 25.97 18.90 6.79
CA ARG A 168 24.95 19.95 6.69
C ARG A 168 23.57 19.31 6.53
N LEU A 169 22.66 19.58 7.46
CA LEU A 169 21.24 19.30 7.28
C LEU A 169 20.57 20.53 6.66
N GLN A 170 19.85 20.35 5.56
CA GLN A 170 19.04 21.42 4.96
C GLN A 170 17.56 21.12 5.20
N VAL A 171 16.92 21.87 6.11
CA VAL A 171 15.52 21.66 6.53
C VAL A 171 14.69 22.84 6.06
N CYS A 172 13.80 22.64 5.07
CA CYS A 172 12.97 23.71 4.51
C CYS A 172 13.75 25.01 4.22
N GLY A 173 14.90 24.86 3.54
CA GLY A 173 15.83 25.95 3.20
C GLY A 173 16.81 26.39 4.29
N HIS A 174 16.58 26.03 5.56
CA HIS A 174 17.46 26.38 6.68
C HIS A 174 18.66 25.41 6.75
N GLU A 175 19.87 25.94 6.92
CA GLU A 175 21.09 25.13 6.99
C GLU A 175 21.58 24.94 8.44
N LEU A 176 21.60 23.69 8.90
CA LEU A 176 22.01 23.30 10.25
C LEU A 176 23.28 22.44 10.16
N MET A 177 24.42 23.00 10.59
CA MET A 177 25.72 22.31 10.62
C MET A 177 25.85 21.42 11.86
N ALA A 178 26.33 20.19 11.69
CA ALA A 178 26.52 19.22 12.76
C ALA A 178 27.67 18.24 12.47
N HIS A 179 27.93 17.32 13.41
CA HIS A 179 28.93 16.24 13.25
C HIS A 179 28.23 14.90 12.99
N ARG A 180 28.61 14.19 11.91
CA ARG A 180 28.05 12.88 11.49
C ARG A 180 28.07 11.88 12.63
N ALA A 181 29.20 11.80 13.34
CA ALA A 181 29.40 10.87 14.45
C ALA A 181 28.42 11.06 15.62
N VAL A 182 28.05 12.30 15.96
CA VAL A 182 27.09 12.57 17.06
C VAL A 182 25.68 12.22 16.61
N LEU A 183 25.29 12.66 15.42
CA LEU A 183 23.94 12.41 14.90
C LEU A 183 23.69 10.93 14.58
N ALA A 184 24.72 10.21 14.12
CA ALA A 184 24.69 8.76 13.95
C ALA A 184 24.38 8.01 15.26
N CYS A 185 24.97 8.43 16.39
CA CYS A 185 24.71 7.84 17.70
C CYS A 185 23.30 8.13 18.23
N CYS A 186 22.69 9.25 17.84
CA CYS A 186 21.36 9.66 18.31
C CYS A 186 20.21 9.25 17.36
N SER A 187 20.50 9.00 16.08
CA SER A 187 19.51 8.70 15.03
C SER A 187 19.96 7.53 14.17
N PRO A 188 19.32 6.35 14.29
CA PRO A 188 19.56 5.21 13.40
C PRO A 188 19.30 5.54 11.92
N TYR A 189 18.37 6.46 11.64
CA TYR A 189 18.07 6.94 10.28
C TYR A 189 19.24 7.72 9.68
N LEU A 190 19.85 8.64 10.45
CA LEU A 190 21.02 9.38 9.98
C LEU A 190 22.26 8.49 9.91
N PHE A 191 22.41 7.51 10.81
CA PHE A 191 23.45 6.47 10.68
C PHE A 191 23.30 5.66 9.38
N GLU A 192 22.09 5.23 9.01
CA GLU A 192 21.86 4.55 7.72
C GLU A 192 22.27 5.44 6.54
N ILE A 193 21.84 6.71 6.51
CA ILE A 193 22.19 7.67 5.46
C ILE A 193 23.71 7.87 5.36
N PHE A 194 24.39 8.18 6.47
CA PHE A 194 25.83 8.48 6.47
C PHE A 194 26.72 7.28 6.11
N ASN A 195 26.19 6.05 6.10
CA ASN A 195 26.89 4.86 5.60
C ASN A 195 26.52 4.51 4.14
N SER A 196 25.41 5.05 3.61
CA SER A 196 25.05 4.94 2.19
C SER A 196 25.70 6.03 1.32
N ASP A 197 26.12 7.14 1.93
CA ASP A 197 26.80 8.26 1.30
C ASP A 197 28.24 7.87 0.91
N LEU A 198 28.45 7.67 -0.40
CA LEU A 198 29.72 7.21 -0.99
C LEU A 198 30.71 8.34 -1.32
N GLU A 199 30.34 9.61 -1.12
CA GLU A 199 31.23 10.73 -1.43
C GLU A 199 32.33 10.89 -0.36
N SER A 200 33.51 10.34 -0.63
CA SER A 200 34.60 10.23 0.35
C SER A 200 35.30 11.56 0.70
N HIS A 201 34.99 12.67 0.01
CA HIS A 201 35.69 13.96 0.14
C HIS A 201 34.74 15.17 0.07
N GLY A 202 33.85 15.32 1.05
CA GLY A 202 32.97 16.48 1.17
C GLY A 202 32.35 16.62 2.56
N VAL A 203 31.58 17.69 2.75
CA VAL A 203 30.58 17.77 3.82
C VAL A 203 29.34 17.01 3.32
N SER A 204 28.83 16.05 4.07
CA SER A 204 27.60 15.34 3.68
C SER A 204 26.42 16.30 3.70
N HIS A 205 25.60 16.32 2.64
CA HIS A 205 24.40 17.16 2.55
C HIS A 205 23.15 16.28 2.65
N VAL A 206 22.33 16.51 3.67
CA VAL A 206 21.07 15.76 3.87
C VAL A 206 19.90 16.73 3.88
N LYS A 207 18.96 16.59 2.95
CA LYS A 207 17.82 17.48 2.79
C LYS A 207 16.55 16.90 3.42
N PHE A 208 15.76 17.76 4.05
CA PHE A 208 14.41 17.49 4.54
C PHE A 208 13.49 18.61 4.05
N GLU A 209 12.42 18.22 3.35
CA GLU A 209 11.35 19.12 2.88
C GLU A 209 10.03 18.88 3.63
N ASP A 210 10.00 17.84 4.47
CA ASP A 210 8.85 17.31 5.20
C ASP A 210 8.95 17.54 6.72
N LEU A 211 9.88 18.39 7.18
CA LEU A 211 10.15 18.67 8.59
C LEU A 211 10.22 20.15 8.91
N ASP A 212 9.78 20.51 10.11
CA ASP A 212 9.93 21.85 10.67
C ASP A 212 11.40 22.12 11.11
N PRO A 213 11.99 23.29 10.77
CA PRO A 213 13.37 23.62 11.13
C PRO A 213 13.64 23.72 12.64
N GLU A 214 12.74 24.32 13.42
CA GLU A 214 12.93 24.53 14.85
C GLU A 214 12.80 23.21 15.62
N ALA A 215 11.86 22.36 15.22
CA ALA A 215 11.73 20.99 15.70
C ALA A 215 13.00 20.17 15.44
N VAL A 216 13.63 20.30 14.28
CA VAL A 216 14.93 19.64 14.00
C VAL A 216 16.06 20.27 14.83
N GLU A 217 16.12 21.60 14.99
CA GLU A 217 17.11 22.22 15.88
C GLU A 217 16.95 21.74 17.34
N ILE A 218 15.73 21.56 17.85
CA ILE A 218 15.50 21.00 19.20
C ILE A 218 16.08 19.58 19.32
N LEU A 219 15.96 18.75 18.28
CA LEU A 219 16.55 17.40 18.25
C LEU A 219 18.08 17.42 18.13
N LEU A 220 18.65 18.39 17.41
CA LEU A 220 20.10 18.64 17.42
C LEU A 220 20.58 19.11 18.80
N ASN A 221 19.88 20.06 19.42
CA ASN A 221 20.20 20.53 20.77
C ASN A 221 20.09 19.38 21.79
N TYR A 222 19.09 18.49 21.68
CA TYR A 222 19.01 17.26 22.47
C TYR A 222 20.22 16.33 22.27
N ALA A 223 20.63 16.07 21.02
CA ALA A 223 21.79 15.23 20.71
C ALA A 223 23.12 15.74 21.30
N TYR A 224 23.22 17.05 21.54
CA TYR A 224 24.40 17.72 22.09
C TYR A 224 24.24 18.22 23.56
N THR A 225 23.17 17.84 24.27
CA THR A 225 22.94 18.21 25.69
C THR A 225 22.25 17.14 26.53
N ALA A 226 21.68 16.09 25.92
CA ALA A 226 20.69 15.17 26.49
C ALA A 226 19.42 15.83 27.06
N GLN A 227 19.24 17.15 26.92
CA GLN A 227 18.08 17.91 27.38
C GLN A 227 17.12 18.18 26.22
N LEU A 228 15.86 17.77 26.38
CA LEU A 228 14.79 18.12 25.45
C LEU A 228 14.07 19.36 25.99
N LYS A 229 14.23 20.51 25.32
CA LYS A 229 13.46 21.72 25.58
C LYS A 229 12.67 22.06 24.32
N ALA A 230 11.35 21.98 24.40
CA ALA A 230 10.41 22.37 23.35
C ALA A 230 9.25 23.13 24.00
N ASP A 231 8.75 24.16 23.33
CA ASP A 231 7.58 24.90 23.79
C ASP A 231 6.28 24.16 23.43
N LYS A 232 5.20 24.43 24.18
CA LYS A 232 3.96 23.63 24.23
C LYS A 232 3.30 23.38 22.87
N GLU A 233 3.40 24.35 21.95
CA GLU A 233 2.82 24.25 20.61
C GLU A 233 3.64 23.33 19.70
N LEU A 234 4.97 23.40 19.76
CA LEU A 234 5.90 22.72 18.86
C LEU A 234 6.11 21.22 19.17
N VAL A 235 5.42 20.68 20.18
CA VAL A 235 5.60 19.28 20.63
C VAL A 235 5.11 18.26 19.59
N LYS A 236 4.14 18.62 18.74
CA LYS A 236 3.65 17.76 17.64
C LYS A 236 4.69 17.64 16.53
N GLU A 237 5.40 18.72 16.26
CA GLU A 237 6.43 18.87 15.22
C GLU A 237 7.71 18.18 15.68
N VAL A 238 8.12 18.38 16.94
CA VAL A 238 9.22 17.65 17.58
C VAL A 238 8.93 16.15 17.66
N TYR A 239 7.69 15.73 17.97
CA TYR A 239 7.29 14.32 17.89
C TYR A 239 7.45 13.78 16.46
N SER A 240 7.00 14.53 15.45
CA SER A 240 7.03 14.15 14.04
C SER A 240 8.46 14.01 13.52
N ALA A 241 9.31 15.00 13.78
CA ALA A 241 10.73 14.95 13.46
C ALA A 241 11.45 13.82 14.23
N ALA A 242 11.14 13.60 15.51
CA ALA A 242 11.71 12.51 16.29
C ALA A 242 11.32 11.14 15.71
N LYS A 243 10.07 10.95 15.27
CA LYS A 243 9.67 9.73 14.56
C LYS A 243 10.41 9.58 13.22
N ARG A 244 10.44 10.64 12.41
CA ARG A 244 11.07 10.65 11.08
C ARG A 244 12.55 10.29 11.13
N LEU A 245 13.25 10.74 12.17
CA LEU A 245 14.67 10.48 12.43
C LEU A 245 14.92 9.23 13.29
N LYS A 246 13.93 8.35 13.52
CA LYS A 246 14.03 7.13 14.36
C LYS A 246 14.52 7.39 15.81
N MET A 247 14.26 8.57 16.37
CA MET A 247 14.67 8.98 17.72
C MET A 247 13.63 8.54 18.78
N ASP A 248 13.45 7.23 18.92
CA ASP A 248 12.32 6.62 19.66
C ASP A 248 12.14 7.10 21.10
N ARG A 249 13.23 7.39 21.83
CA ARG A 249 13.16 7.90 23.22
C ARG A 249 12.53 9.29 23.28
N VAL A 250 12.84 10.18 22.34
CA VAL A 250 12.24 11.51 22.26
C VAL A 250 10.79 11.41 21.82
N LYS A 251 10.51 10.62 20.77
CA LYS A 251 9.16 10.31 20.29
C LYS A 251 8.25 9.83 21.43
N GLN A 252 8.73 8.92 22.27
CA GLN A 252 7.96 8.46 23.43
C GLN A 252 7.69 9.60 24.43
N ILE A 253 8.69 10.39 24.80
CA ILE A 253 8.54 11.47 25.78
C ILE A 253 7.53 12.52 25.28
N CYS A 254 7.61 12.91 24.01
CA CYS A 254 6.64 13.82 23.39
C CYS A 254 5.22 13.19 23.34
N GLY A 255 5.10 11.90 23.01
CA GLY A 255 3.81 11.21 22.99
C GLY A 255 3.16 11.09 24.37
N ASP A 256 3.92 10.70 25.40
CA ASP A 256 3.41 10.64 26.78
C ASP A 256 3.16 12.05 27.36
N TYR A 257 3.86 13.11 26.89
CA TYR A 257 3.52 14.51 27.20
C TYR A 257 2.19 14.95 26.58
N LEU A 258 1.98 14.69 25.28
CA LEU A 258 0.72 15.03 24.59
C LEU A 258 -0.47 14.39 25.30
N LEU A 259 -0.36 13.11 25.69
CA LEU A 259 -1.37 12.42 26.49
C LEU A 259 -1.64 13.07 27.86
N SER A 260 -0.64 13.72 28.48
CA SER A 260 -0.81 14.48 29.73
C SER A 260 -1.42 15.88 29.55
N LYS A 261 -1.67 16.29 28.30
CA LYS A 261 -2.26 17.58 27.88
C LYS A 261 -3.52 17.41 27.04
N MET A 262 -4.04 16.19 26.95
CA MET A 262 -5.29 15.88 26.29
C MET A 262 -6.48 16.17 27.21
N ASP A 263 -7.52 16.74 26.62
CA ASP A 263 -8.82 17.05 27.21
C ASP A 263 -9.92 16.76 26.15
N SER A 264 -11.20 16.98 26.49
CA SER A 264 -12.32 16.70 25.58
C SER A 264 -12.26 17.51 24.29
N GLN A 265 -11.72 18.73 24.32
CA GLN A 265 -11.57 19.62 23.16
C GLN A 265 -10.45 19.15 22.22
N SER A 266 -9.29 18.82 22.77
CA SER A 266 -8.11 18.41 22.00
C SER A 266 -8.15 16.95 21.52
N ALA A 267 -9.00 16.09 22.10
CA ALA A 267 -9.05 14.65 21.83
C ALA A 267 -9.15 14.30 20.34
N ILE A 268 -10.05 14.94 19.57
CA ILE A 268 -10.22 14.68 18.14
C ILE A 268 -9.00 15.14 17.33
N SER A 269 -8.46 16.34 17.62
CA SER A 269 -7.22 16.86 17.01
C SER A 269 -6.04 15.91 17.26
N TYR A 270 -5.91 15.41 18.49
CA TYR A 270 -4.82 14.50 18.88
C TYR A 270 -5.00 13.10 18.28
N ARG A 271 -6.24 12.63 18.15
CA ARG A 271 -6.56 11.37 17.44
C ARG A 271 -6.16 11.45 15.97
N ASN A 272 -6.55 12.51 15.29
CA ASN A 272 -6.24 12.73 13.88
C ASN A 272 -4.71 12.83 13.67
N PHE A 273 -4.01 13.55 14.55
CA PHE A 273 -2.55 13.56 14.59
C PHE A 273 -1.95 12.16 14.79
N ALA A 274 -2.38 11.39 15.79
CA ALA A 274 -1.87 10.05 16.05
C ALA A 274 -2.16 9.04 14.93
N SER A 275 -3.25 9.24 14.18
CA SER A 275 -3.61 8.48 12.97
C SER A 275 -2.69 8.85 11.79
N CYS A 276 -2.52 10.15 11.50
CA CYS A 276 -1.59 10.64 10.47
C CYS A 276 -0.12 10.26 10.78
N MET A 277 0.23 10.18 12.06
CA MET A 277 1.52 9.69 12.54
C MET A 277 1.57 8.18 12.76
N GLY A 278 0.49 7.43 12.45
CA GLY A 278 0.37 5.98 12.54
C GLY A 278 1.10 5.33 13.72
N ASP A 279 0.91 5.87 14.93
CA ASP A 279 1.44 5.28 16.18
C ASP A 279 0.29 4.62 16.93
N GLY A 280 0.15 3.30 16.78
CA GLY A 280 -0.90 2.51 17.41
C GLY A 280 -0.87 2.53 18.95
N ARG A 281 0.27 2.85 19.59
CA ARG A 281 0.34 3.02 21.05
C ARG A 281 -0.28 4.35 21.46
N LEU A 282 0.04 5.43 20.72
CA LEU A 282 -0.52 6.76 20.98
C LEU A 282 -2.01 6.77 20.65
N LEU A 283 -2.37 6.32 19.45
CA LEU A 283 -3.76 6.24 18.98
C LEU A 283 -4.63 5.36 19.88
N GLY A 284 -4.14 4.20 20.32
CA GLY A 284 -4.89 3.30 21.22
C GLY A 284 -5.21 3.94 22.58
N LYS A 285 -4.28 4.71 23.17
CA LYS A 285 -4.55 5.45 24.41
C LYS A 285 -5.56 6.58 24.21
N ILE A 286 -5.54 7.25 23.05
CA ILE A 286 -6.50 8.32 22.71
C ILE A 286 -7.89 7.74 22.43
N ASP A 287 -7.97 6.64 21.68
CA ASP A 287 -9.21 5.88 21.46
C ASP A 287 -9.86 5.47 22.80
N SER A 288 -9.08 5.00 23.79
CA SER A 288 -9.59 4.71 25.15
C SER A 288 -10.08 5.95 25.89
N TYR A 289 -9.38 7.08 25.85
CA TYR A 289 -9.84 8.32 26.49
C TYR A 289 -11.16 8.82 25.91
N ILE A 290 -11.30 8.79 24.57
CA ILE A 290 -12.55 9.13 23.87
C ILE A 290 -13.68 8.15 24.22
N GLN A 291 -13.36 6.86 24.44
CA GLN A 291 -14.35 5.88 24.90
C GLN A 291 -14.87 6.20 26.32
N GLU A 292 -14.02 6.70 27.21
CA GLU A 292 -14.39 7.07 28.58
C GLU A 292 -15.13 8.41 28.68
N HIS A 293 -14.89 9.36 27.75
CA HIS A 293 -15.38 10.74 27.80
C HIS A 293 -16.25 11.13 26.57
N LEU A 294 -16.92 10.17 25.92
CA LEU A 294 -17.60 10.42 24.64
C LEU A 294 -18.65 11.53 24.72
N LEU A 295 -19.38 11.67 25.83
CA LEU A 295 -20.38 12.73 26.01
C LEU A 295 -19.72 14.11 25.95
N ASP A 296 -18.74 14.36 26.82
CA ASP A 296 -17.99 15.62 26.88
C ASP A 296 -17.29 15.96 25.55
N VAL A 297 -16.79 14.94 24.84
CA VAL A 297 -16.17 15.09 23.51
C VAL A 297 -17.24 15.40 22.44
N SER A 298 -18.44 14.86 22.55
CA SER A 298 -19.51 15.02 21.54
C SER A 298 -20.10 16.43 21.47
N GLU A 299 -19.96 17.22 22.54
CA GLU A 299 -20.37 18.62 22.60
C GLU A 299 -19.36 19.58 21.94
N GLN A 300 -18.13 19.13 21.66
CA GLN A 300 -17.05 20.01 21.17
C GLN A 300 -17.12 20.21 19.65
N GLU A 301 -16.74 21.40 19.18
CA GLU A 301 -16.84 21.78 17.77
C GLU A 301 -16.18 20.77 16.81
N ASP A 302 -15.02 20.23 17.16
CA ASP A 302 -14.26 19.34 16.29
C ASP A 302 -14.89 17.95 16.15
N PHE A 303 -15.74 17.55 17.11
CA PHE A 303 -16.65 16.42 16.93
C PHE A 303 -17.86 16.82 16.08
N LEU A 304 -18.40 18.02 16.29
CA LEU A 304 -19.55 18.53 15.53
C LEU A 304 -19.24 18.78 14.04
N LYS A 305 -17.98 18.99 13.67
CA LYS A 305 -17.49 19.11 12.27
C LYS A 305 -17.38 17.76 11.54
N LEU A 306 -17.50 16.61 12.23
CA LEU A 306 -17.32 15.29 11.62
C LEU A 306 -18.49 14.90 10.68
N PRO A 307 -18.21 14.19 9.57
CA PRO A 307 -19.23 13.55 8.73
C PRO A 307 -20.16 12.64 9.54
N ARG A 308 -21.47 12.66 9.23
CA ARG A 308 -22.51 11.91 9.96
C ARG A 308 -23.26 10.91 9.10
N LEU A 309 -23.23 9.63 9.47
CA LEU A 309 -24.11 8.59 8.94
C LEU A 309 -25.39 8.54 9.78
N LYS A 310 -26.55 8.83 9.16
CA LYS A 310 -27.86 8.86 9.83
C LYS A 310 -28.65 7.60 9.49
N LEU A 311 -29.07 6.88 10.52
CA LEU A 311 -29.73 5.58 10.39
C LEU A 311 -31.03 5.55 11.18
N GLU A 312 -32.15 5.32 10.51
CA GLU A 312 -33.42 4.99 11.15
C GLU A 312 -33.61 3.48 11.14
N VAL A 313 -33.84 2.87 12.31
CA VAL A 313 -33.94 1.42 12.45
C VAL A 313 -35.33 1.03 12.93
N ILE A 314 -36.09 0.38 12.05
CA ILE A 314 -37.42 -0.17 12.34
C ILE A 314 -37.25 -1.48 13.09
N LEU A 315 -37.97 -1.60 14.21
CA LEU A 315 -37.96 -2.74 15.12
C LEU A 315 -39.27 -3.54 14.98
N GLU A 316 -39.13 -4.86 14.87
CA GLU A 316 -40.21 -5.81 15.15
C GLU A 316 -40.71 -5.68 16.60
N ASP A 317 -41.97 -6.06 16.84
CA ASP A 317 -42.64 -5.85 18.13
C ASP A 317 -41.91 -6.52 19.30
N ASN A 318 -41.75 -5.76 20.40
CA ASN A 318 -41.05 -6.13 21.64
C ASN A 318 -39.51 -6.25 21.55
N LEU A 319 -38.87 -5.92 20.42
CA LEU A 319 -37.41 -5.83 20.33
C LEU A 319 -36.86 -4.46 20.76
N THR A 320 -35.61 -4.45 21.23
CA THR A 320 -34.86 -3.25 21.58
C THR A 320 -33.45 -3.31 20.99
N LEU A 321 -32.93 -2.16 20.56
CA LEU A 321 -31.58 -2.07 20.02
C LEU A 321 -30.54 -2.33 21.13
N PRO A 322 -29.59 -3.28 20.96
CA PRO A 322 -28.61 -3.58 21.99
C PRO A 322 -27.58 -2.43 22.12
N SER A 323 -27.43 -1.88 23.33
CA SER A 323 -26.47 -0.80 23.66
C SER A 323 -24.99 -1.23 23.70
N ASN A 324 -24.65 -2.37 23.09
CA ASN A 324 -23.29 -2.89 23.07
C ASN A 324 -22.70 -2.86 21.64
N GLY A 325 -21.37 -2.94 21.55
CA GLY A 325 -20.62 -2.84 20.28
C GLY A 325 -21.04 -3.81 19.16
N LYS A 326 -21.84 -4.84 19.45
CA LYS A 326 -22.38 -5.75 18.43
C LYS A 326 -23.41 -5.08 17.51
N LEU A 327 -24.06 -4.00 17.94
CA LEU A 327 -24.90 -3.18 17.06
C LEU A 327 -24.01 -2.47 16.03
N TYR A 328 -22.97 -1.78 16.50
CA TYR A 328 -22.05 -1.05 15.64
C TYR A 328 -21.24 -1.96 14.73
N SER A 329 -20.85 -3.17 15.16
CA SER A 329 -20.24 -4.14 14.23
C SER A 329 -21.21 -4.63 13.15
N LYS A 330 -22.52 -4.67 13.42
CA LYS A 330 -23.56 -4.98 12.41
C LYS A 330 -23.83 -3.80 11.48
N VAL A 331 -23.76 -2.57 11.97
CA VAL A 331 -23.86 -1.35 11.15
C VAL A 331 -22.62 -1.20 10.27
N ILE A 332 -21.41 -1.39 10.81
CA ILE A 332 -20.17 -1.41 10.01
C ILE A 332 -20.21 -2.52 8.96
N GLY A 333 -20.65 -3.73 9.34
CA GLY A 333 -20.88 -4.85 8.41
C GLY A 333 -22.13 -4.71 7.51
N TRP A 334 -22.90 -3.64 7.66
CA TRP A 334 -23.93 -3.22 6.71
C TRP A 334 -23.34 -2.17 5.76
N VAL A 335 -22.73 -1.08 6.27
CA VAL A 335 -22.00 -0.09 5.44
C VAL A 335 -21.01 -0.78 4.51
N GLN A 336 -20.18 -1.69 5.04
CA GLN A 336 -19.25 -2.47 4.23
C GLN A 336 -19.95 -3.22 3.09
N ARG A 337 -21.14 -3.78 3.32
CA ARG A 337 -21.94 -4.42 2.27
C ARG A 337 -22.55 -3.40 1.31
N SER A 338 -23.16 -2.32 1.77
CA SER A 338 -23.72 -1.28 0.89
C SER A 338 -22.67 -0.72 -0.07
N LEU A 339 -21.44 -0.51 0.41
CA LEU A 339 -20.31 -0.08 -0.42
C LEU A 339 -19.83 -1.20 -1.39
N TRP A 340 -19.86 -2.48 -1.00
CA TRP A 340 -19.40 -3.61 -1.84
C TRP A 340 -20.44 -4.15 -2.82
N GLU A 341 -21.72 -4.15 -2.42
CA GLU A 341 -22.84 -4.79 -3.11
C GLU A 341 -23.58 -3.78 -4.01
N ASN A 342 -23.67 -2.51 -3.59
CA ASN A 342 -24.34 -1.45 -4.37
C ASN A 342 -23.36 -0.48 -5.07
N GLY A 343 -22.08 -0.45 -4.68
CA GLY A 343 -21.05 0.45 -5.26
C GLY A 343 -21.20 1.93 -4.91
N GLU A 344 -22.13 2.27 -4.02
CA GLU A 344 -22.37 3.63 -3.53
C GLU A 344 -21.13 4.18 -2.80
N PRO A 345 -20.73 5.46 -2.96
CA PRO A 345 -19.69 6.07 -2.15
C PRO A 345 -20.17 6.34 -0.71
N LEU A 346 -19.25 6.39 0.24
CA LEU A 346 -19.56 6.57 1.67
C LEU A 346 -20.26 7.91 1.93
N GLU A 347 -19.86 8.94 1.20
CA GLU A 347 -20.39 10.30 1.25
C GLU A 347 -21.90 10.31 0.96
N ARG A 348 -22.35 9.55 -0.03
CA ARG A 348 -23.75 9.47 -0.47
C ARG A 348 -24.63 8.68 0.50
N LEU A 349 -24.08 7.67 1.17
CA LEU A 349 -24.74 7.03 2.33
C LEU A 349 -24.95 8.00 3.51
N MET A 350 -24.25 9.14 3.53
CA MET A 350 -24.27 10.13 4.62
C MET A 350 -25.06 11.41 4.26
N GLU A 351 -25.38 11.62 2.98
CA GLU A 351 -26.31 12.64 2.49
C GLU A 351 -27.75 12.35 2.96
N GLU A 352 -28.21 11.11 2.75
CA GLU A 352 -29.58 10.67 3.05
C GLU A 352 -29.73 9.99 4.43
N VAL A 353 -30.99 9.85 4.89
CA VAL A 353 -31.33 9.10 6.11
C VAL A 353 -31.64 7.65 5.75
N GLN A 354 -30.69 6.78 6.04
CA GLN A 354 -30.73 5.37 5.63
C GLN A 354 -31.71 4.59 6.54
N THR A 355 -32.71 3.93 5.95
CA THR A 355 -33.75 3.20 6.70
C THR A 355 -33.50 1.70 6.67
N LEU A 356 -33.32 1.10 7.85
CA LEU A 356 -32.98 -0.30 8.05
C LEU A 356 -33.99 -1.03 8.92
N TYR A 357 -34.11 -2.34 8.74
CA TYR A 357 -34.97 -3.23 9.51
C TYR A 357 -34.14 -4.12 10.44
N TYR A 358 -34.57 -4.26 11.70
CA TYR A 358 -33.93 -5.10 12.70
C TYR A 358 -34.89 -6.21 13.17
N SER A 359 -34.64 -7.42 12.69
CA SER A 359 -35.52 -8.57 12.91
C SER A 359 -35.25 -9.32 14.22
N ALA A 360 -36.18 -10.21 14.63
CA ALA A 360 -36.02 -11.11 15.77
C ALA A 360 -34.74 -11.98 15.69
N ASP A 361 -34.30 -12.31 14.48
CA ASP A 361 -33.02 -12.98 14.17
C ASP A 361 -31.78 -12.12 14.48
N HIS A 362 -31.97 -10.89 14.97
CA HIS A 362 -30.96 -9.86 15.22
C HIS A 362 -30.14 -9.51 13.97
N LYS A 363 -30.73 -9.62 12.78
CA LYS A 363 -30.12 -9.21 11.50
C LYS A 363 -30.45 -7.73 11.23
N LEU A 364 -29.63 -7.08 10.40
CA LEU A 364 -29.82 -5.72 9.95
C LEU A 364 -29.96 -5.75 8.43
N LEU A 365 -31.13 -5.38 7.93
CA LEU A 365 -31.55 -5.50 6.53
C LEU A 365 -31.96 -4.13 5.98
N ASP A 366 -31.85 -3.96 4.67
CA ASP A 366 -32.22 -2.72 3.98
C ASP A 366 -33.74 -2.56 3.86
N GLY A 367 -34.28 -1.39 4.24
CA GLY A 367 -35.73 -1.13 4.23
C GLY A 367 -36.34 -1.11 2.82
N SER A 368 -35.53 -0.82 1.79
CA SER A 368 -35.93 -0.81 0.38
C SER A 368 -36.37 -2.16 -0.18
N LEU A 369 -36.07 -3.27 0.51
CA LEU A 369 -36.49 -4.63 0.12
C LEU A 369 -37.93 -4.97 0.52
N LEU A 370 -38.60 -4.15 1.33
CA LEU A 370 -39.93 -4.46 1.89
C LEU A 370 -41.10 -4.09 0.96
N ASP A 371 -40.96 -3.07 0.10
CA ASP A 371 -42.01 -2.63 -0.84
C ASP A 371 -42.26 -3.59 -2.01
N GLY A 372 -41.51 -4.70 -2.10
CA GLY A 372 -41.57 -5.67 -3.21
C GLY A 372 -42.21 -7.04 -2.91
N GLN A 373 -42.53 -7.36 -1.64
CA GLN A 373 -43.03 -8.69 -1.24
C GLN A 373 -44.23 -8.63 -0.29
N ALA A 374 -45.25 -7.87 -0.69
CA ALA A 374 -46.53 -7.76 0.03
C ALA A 374 -47.63 -8.70 -0.50
N GLU A 375 -47.29 -9.93 -0.92
CA GLU A 375 -48.28 -11.01 -1.11
C GLU A 375 -47.64 -12.41 -1.07
N VAL A 376 -48.47 -13.46 -0.96
CA VAL A 376 -48.09 -14.89 -0.84
C VAL A 376 -47.37 -15.28 0.47
N PHE A 377 -48.07 -15.13 1.60
CA PHE A 377 -48.03 -16.20 2.60
C PHE A 377 -48.95 -17.34 2.11
N GLY A 378 -48.37 -18.34 1.46
CA GLY A 378 -49.05 -19.54 0.98
C GLY A 378 -48.28 -20.80 1.40
N THR A 379 -48.98 -21.80 1.91
CA THR A 379 -48.38 -23.04 2.43
C THR A 379 -48.10 -24.05 1.32
N GLU A 380 -46.86 -24.54 1.21
CA GLU A 380 -46.45 -25.96 1.35
C GLU A 380 -44.95 -26.13 1.00
N ASP A 381 -44.41 -27.34 1.16
CA ASP A 381 -42.99 -27.66 0.93
C ASP A 381 -42.58 -27.49 -0.54
N ASP A 382 -41.41 -26.88 -0.79
CA ASP A 382 -40.50 -27.40 -1.81
C ASP A 382 -39.01 -27.09 -1.52
N HIS A 383 -38.11 -27.92 -2.02
CA HIS A 383 -36.70 -27.95 -1.63
C HIS A 383 -35.78 -27.13 -2.56
N ILE A 384 -35.24 -26.00 -2.06
CA ILE A 384 -34.10 -25.30 -2.69
C ILE A 384 -32.86 -25.41 -1.80
N GLN A 385 -31.83 -26.12 -2.29
CA GLN A 385 -30.56 -26.31 -1.57
C GLN A 385 -29.68 -25.06 -1.63
N PHE A 386 -29.70 -24.25 -0.58
CA PHE A 386 -28.65 -23.24 -0.36
C PHE A 386 -27.30 -23.91 -0.06
N VAL A 387 -26.40 -23.88 -1.03
CA VAL A 387 -25.01 -24.35 -0.87
C VAL A 387 -24.25 -23.40 0.06
N GLN A 388 -24.24 -23.71 1.35
CA GLN A 388 -23.44 -22.99 2.35
C GLN A 388 -21.94 -23.14 2.05
N LYS A 389 -21.36 -22.18 1.31
CA LYS A 389 -19.92 -21.92 1.34
C LYS A 389 -19.55 -21.51 2.77
N LYS A 390 -19.01 -22.45 3.53
CA LYS A 390 -18.53 -22.22 4.90
C LYS A 390 -17.45 -21.12 4.89
N PRO A 391 -17.44 -20.18 5.84
CA PRO A 391 -16.32 -19.27 5.99
C PRO A 391 -15.03 -20.08 6.26
N PRO A 392 -13.87 -19.65 5.75
CA PRO A 392 -12.60 -20.31 6.03
C PRO A 392 -12.31 -20.24 7.54
N ARG A 393 -11.86 -21.36 8.12
CA ARG A 393 -11.48 -21.41 9.53
C ARG A 393 -10.14 -20.72 9.74
N GLU A 394 -10.07 -19.78 10.66
CA GLU A 394 -8.80 -19.25 11.17
C GLU A 394 -8.00 -20.37 11.85
N ASN A 395 -6.86 -20.75 11.28
CA ASN A 395 -5.91 -21.68 11.88
C ASN A 395 -4.81 -20.89 12.61
N VAL A 396 -5.08 -20.51 13.85
CA VAL A 396 -4.08 -19.88 14.72
C VAL A 396 -3.09 -20.93 15.23
N HIS A 397 -1.93 -21.13 14.57
CA HIS A 397 -0.67 -21.38 15.30
C HIS A 397 0.65 -21.39 14.49
N ARG A 398 1.70 -20.99 15.23
CA ARG A 398 3.15 -21.21 15.06
C ARG A 398 3.91 -20.52 13.92
N GLN A 399 4.68 -19.52 14.35
CA GLN A 399 5.89 -19.01 13.73
C GLN A 399 6.88 -20.15 13.39
N LEU A 400 7.53 -20.06 12.22
CA LEU A 400 8.96 -20.33 12.08
C LEU A 400 9.59 -19.19 11.27
N SER A 401 10.81 -18.82 11.62
CA SER A 401 11.53 -17.66 11.09
C SER A 401 12.56 -18.06 10.02
N THR A 402 12.71 -17.26 8.97
CA THR A 402 13.91 -17.27 8.11
C THR A 402 14.22 -15.89 7.53
N SER A 403 15.50 -15.51 7.62
CA SER A 403 16.25 -14.54 6.79
C SER A 403 15.54 -13.29 6.24
N SER A 404 15.92 -12.13 6.78
CA SER A 404 15.75 -10.81 6.16
C SER A 404 16.79 -10.54 5.05
N SER A 405 16.35 -9.89 3.97
CA SER A 405 17.22 -9.16 3.04
C SER A 405 16.47 -7.94 2.52
N GLY A 406 16.68 -6.78 3.14
CA GLY A 406 15.98 -5.54 2.82
C GLY A 406 16.94 -4.43 2.39
N SER A 407 16.77 -3.94 1.16
CA SER A 407 17.28 -2.64 0.73
C SER A 407 16.29 -1.54 1.12
N LEU A 408 16.75 -0.50 1.82
CA LEU A 408 15.93 0.65 2.21
C LEU A 408 16.50 1.91 1.58
N SER A 409 15.67 2.65 0.85
CA SER A 409 15.92 4.04 0.46
C SER A 409 15.06 4.96 1.33
N PRO A 410 15.58 6.10 1.82
CA PRO A 410 14.91 6.90 2.84
C PRO A 410 13.94 7.94 2.25
N GLY A 411 12.80 7.48 1.72
CA GLY A 411 11.71 8.32 1.21
C GLY A 411 10.65 8.69 2.24
N SER A 412 9.88 9.76 1.97
CA SER A 412 8.83 10.32 2.82
C SER A 412 7.82 9.27 3.34
N ALA A 413 7.66 9.21 4.66
CA ALA A 413 6.69 8.32 5.30
C ALA A 413 5.27 8.90 5.26
N LYS A 414 4.69 9.04 4.06
CA LYS A 414 3.24 9.22 3.92
C LYS A 414 2.57 7.98 4.52
N HIS A 415 1.83 8.18 5.60
CA HIS A 415 1.13 7.12 6.28
C HIS A 415 -0.04 6.63 5.43
N THR A 416 0.17 5.53 4.71
CA THR A 416 -0.94 4.73 4.18
C THR A 416 -1.75 4.21 5.36
N CYS A 417 -2.82 4.92 5.70
CA CYS A 417 -3.80 4.42 6.66
C CYS A 417 -4.33 3.11 6.10
N LYS A 418 -4.19 2.01 6.84
CA LYS A 418 -4.95 0.80 6.51
C LYS A 418 -6.44 1.19 6.53
N GLN A 419 -7.25 0.65 5.63
CA GLN A 419 -8.70 0.84 5.66
C GLN A 419 -9.24 0.33 7.01
N GLU A 420 -9.31 1.22 8.00
CA GLU A 420 -9.61 0.91 9.39
C GLU A 420 -11.12 0.93 9.55
N TRP A 421 -11.69 -0.23 9.90
CA TRP A 421 -13.11 -0.44 10.09
C TRP A 421 -13.34 -0.79 11.56
N LYS A 422 -13.62 0.21 12.38
CA LYS A 422 -13.87 0.01 13.82
C LYS A 422 -14.80 1.08 14.37
N TYR A 423 -15.60 0.72 15.38
CA TYR A 423 -16.10 1.72 16.30
C TYR A 423 -15.03 2.03 17.34
N ILE A 424 -14.96 3.28 17.80
CA ILE A 424 -14.02 3.76 18.82
C ILE A 424 -14.76 3.84 20.16
N ALA A 425 -15.89 4.54 20.13
CA ALA A 425 -16.70 4.85 21.31
C ALA A 425 -18.18 4.83 20.92
N SER A 426 -19.06 4.51 21.87
CA SER A 426 -20.50 4.52 21.64
C SER A 426 -21.29 4.72 22.93
N GLU A 427 -22.32 5.56 22.88
CA GLU A 427 -23.17 5.89 24.03
C GLU A 427 -24.67 5.87 23.64
N LYS A 428 -25.55 5.62 24.61
CA LYS A 428 -27.00 5.64 24.42
C LYS A 428 -27.58 6.94 24.98
N THR A 429 -27.88 7.90 24.11
CA THR A 429 -28.27 9.27 24.51
C THR A 429 -29.74 9.39 24.94
N THR A 430 -30.64 8.55 24.41
CA THR A 430 -32.03 8.45 24.90
C THR A 430 -32.51 7.00 24.81
N ASN A 431 -33.76 6.70 25.21
CA ASN A 431 -34.36 5.37 25.07
C ASN A 431 -34.25 4.77 23.66
N ASN A 432 -34.28 5.62 22.61
CA ASN A 432 -34.28 5.18 21.21
C ASN A 432 -33.12 5.73 20.37
N THR A 433 -32.32 6.69 20.86
CA THR A 433 -31.16 7.24 20.12
C THR A 433 -29.83 6.74 20.66
N TYR A 434 -28.95 6.37 19.73
CA TYR A 434 -27.63 5.82 20.02
C TYR A 434 -26.59 6.56 19.16
N LEU A 435 -25.49 6.96 19.79
CA LEU A 435 -24.40 7.74 19.21
C LEU A 435 -23.13 6.90 19.18
N CYS A 436 -22.36 6.97 18.10
CA CYS A 436 -21.06 6.32 18.01
C CYS A 436 -20.05 7.14 17.21
N LEU A 437 -18.81 7.17 17.68
CA LEU A 437 -17.65 7.59 16.89
C LEU A 437 -17.00 6.34 16.28
N ALA A 438 -16.84 6.33 14.96
CA ALA A 438 -16.29 5.21 14.22
C ALA A 438 -15.30 5.66 13.15
N VAL A 439 -14.47 4.71 12.71
CA VAL A 439 -13.70 4.83 11.48
C VAL A 439 -14.36 3.94 10.43
N LEU A 440 -14.80 4.54 9.33
CA LEU A 440 -15.37 3.88 8.15
C LEU A 440 -14.46 4.18 6.97
N ASN A 441 -13.93 3.14 6.32
CA ASN A 441 -12.95 3.25 5.22
C ASN A 441 -11.69 4.11 5.54
N GLY A 442 -11.32 4.28 6.82
CA GLY A 442 -10.27 5.21 7.25
C GLY A 442 -10.75 6.64 7.59
N THR A 443 -11.96 7.03 7.18
CA THR A 443 -12.60 8.31 7.53
C THR A 443 -13.15 8.26 8.95
N LEU A 444 -12.80 9.26 9.78
CA LEU A 444 -13.38 9.43 11.12
C LEU A 444 -14.77 10.08 11.00
N CYS A 445 -15.80 9.40 11.48
CA CYS A 445 -17.19 9.79 11.30
C CYS A 445 -18.05 9.46 12.53
N VAL A 446 -19.22 10.10 12.60
CA VAL A 446 -20.22 9.87 13.63
C VAL A 446 -21.38 9.05 13.05
N ILE A 447 -21.68 7.91 13.67
CA ILE A 447 -22.85 7.09 13.37
C ILE A 447 -23.96 7.48 14.35
N PHE A 448 -25.11 7.92 13.83
CA PHE A 448 -26.30 8.26 14.60
C PHE A 448 -27.44 7.31 14.25
N LEU A 449 -27.92 6.56 15.25
CA LEU A 449 -28.99 5.57 15.13
C LEU A 449 -30.24 6.04 15.88
N HIS A 450 -31.39 5.97 15.24
CA HIS A 450 -32.70 6.23 15.84
C HIS A 450 -33.64 5.03 15.64
N GLY A 451 -33.98 4.34 16.73
CA GLY A 451 -34.90 3.20 16.70
C GLY A 451 -36.37 3.62 16.69
N ARG A 452 -37.20 3.01 15.84
CA ARG A 452 -38.66 3.15 15.82
C ARG A 452 -39.34 1.79 15.89
N SER A 453 -40.45 1.70 16.61
CA SER A 453 -41.34 0.53 16.56
C SER A 453 -42.11 0.51 15.23
N SER A 454 -42.47 -0.68 14.76
CA SER A 454 -43.33 -0.85 13.56
C SER A 454 -44.65 -0.06 13.66
N PRO A 455 -45.03 0.75 12.65
CA PRO A 455 -46.33 1.43 12.63
C PRO A 455 -47.48 0.45 12.33
N GLN A 456 -48.52 0.45 13.18
CA GLN A 456 -49.83 -0.04 12.74
C GLN A 456 -50.50 1.04 11.88
N ALA A 457 -50.91 0.65 10.67
CA ALA A 457 -51.43 1.49 9.59
C ALA A 457 -50.42 2.47 8.96
N SER A 458 -50.15 2.28 7.66
CA SER A 458 -49.35 3.18 6.84
C SER A 458 -50.11 4.49 6.56
N PRO A 459 -49.50 5.68 6.75
CA PRO A 459 -49.98 6.88 6.08
C PRO A 459 -49.69 6.75 4.57
N SER A 460 -50.69 7.03 3.73
CA SER A 460 -50.47 7.11 2.28
C SER A 460 -49.77 8.43 1.93
N ALA A 461 -48.81 8.33 1.00
CA ALA A 461 -47.90 9.39 0.54
C ALA A 461 -46.86 9.90 1.57
N THR A 462 -45.59 9.62 1.29
CA THR A 462 -44.45 10.31 1.89
C THR A 462 -44.45 11.78 1.45
N PRO A 463 -44.47 12.77 2.36
CA PRO A 463 -44.37 14.17 1.99
C PRO A 463 -42.94 14.48 1.50
N CYS A 464 -42.81 15.00 0.27
CA CYS A 464 -41.56 15.61 -0.17
C CYS A 464 -41.31 16.89 0.65
N LEU A 465 -40.41 16.83 1.64
CA LEU A 465 -40.04 17.99 2.44
C LEU A 465 -39.19 18.97 1.61
N THR A 466 -39.84 20.03 1.16
CA THR A 466 -39.21 21.15 0.45
C THR A 466 -38.12 21.82 1.29
N LYS A 467 -36.96 22.10 0.66
CA LYS A 467 -35.86 22.99 1.06
C LYS A 467 -35.96 23.58 2.49
N SER A 468 -35.18 23.03 3.43
CA SER A 468 -34.89 23.73 4.68
C SER A 468 -33.96 24.91 4.40
N LEU A 469 -34.42 26.13 4.67
CA LEU A 469 -33.66 27.38 4.47
C LEU A 469 -32.64 27.56 5.60
N SER A 470 -31.34 27.57 5.28
CA SER A 470 -30.32 28.03 6.24
C SER A 470 -28.99 28.50 5.60
N PHE A 471 -29.04 29.30 4.54
CA PHE A 471 -28.06 30.39 4.32
C PHE A 471 -28.59 31.41 3.31
N GLU A 472 -28.75 32.68 3.71
CA GLU A 472 -28.80 33.80 2.76
C GLU A 472 -27.37 34.26 2.48
N GLY A 473 -26.77 33.71 1.42
CA GLY A 473 -25.56 34.24 0.79
C GLY A 473 -25.93 35.03 -0.46
N GLN A 474 -25.25 36.14 -0.73
CA GLN A 474 -25.50 36.97 -1.92
C GLN A 474 -25.05 36.26 -3.21
N PRO A 475 -25.69 36.53 -4.37
CA PRO A 475 -25.46 35.76 -5.58
C PRO A 475 -24.10 36.06 -6.21
N LEU A 476 -23.37 34.99 -6.51
CA LEU A 476 -22.47 34.89 -7.66
C LEU A 476 -22.87 33.63 -8.42
N GLU A 477 -22.98 33.74 -9.74
CA GLU A 477 -23.42 32.67 -10.63
C GLU A 477 -22.21 31.83 -11.07
N GLU A 478 -22.22 30.54 -10.78
CA GLU A 478 -21.50 29.49 -11.51
C GLU A 478 -22.14 28.15 -11.10
N GLU A 479 -22.75 27.44 -12.07
CA GLU A 479 -23.26 26.08 -11.83
C GLU A 479 -22.06 25.14 -11.59
N PRO A 480 -22.15 24.15 -10.68
CA PRO A 480 -21.04 23.26 -10.40
C PRO A 480 -20.75 22.37 -11.62
N ASP A 481 -19.59 22.60 -12.27
CA ASP A 481 -19.11 21.86 -13.44
C ASP A 481 -19.42 20.35 -13.39
N LYS A 482 -20.05 19.82 -14.43
CA LYS A 482 -20.40 18.40 -14.46
C LYS A 482 -19.13 17.57 -14.67
N LEU A 483 -18.73 16.79 -13.68
CA LEU A 483 -17.63 15.81 -13.82
C LEU A 483 -17.95 14.76 -14.91
N LEU A 484 -16.95 14.41 -15.71
CA LEU A 484 -16.99 13.31 -16.66
C LEU A 484 -17.33 11.99 -15.96
N ALA A 485 -18.18 11.17 -16.58
CA ALA A 485 -18.61 9.91 -16.01
C ALA A 485 -17.40 8.97 -15.77
N PRO A 486 -17.21 8.44 -14.54
CA PRO A 486 -16.17 7.46 -14.26
C PRO A 486 -16.57 6.07 -14.75
N MET A 487 -15.57 5.19 -14.91
CA MET A 487 -15.82 3.76 -15.15
C MET A 487 -16.51 3.09 -13.96
N HIS A 488 -17.26 2.03 -14.21
CA HIS A 488 -17.85 1.18 -13.16
C HIS A 488 -16.76 0.48 -12.34
N TYR A 489 -15.66 0.07 -13.00
CA TYR A 489 -14.53 -0.56 -12.33
C TYR A 489 -13.31 0.37 -12.29
N ALA A 490 -12.63 0.43 -11.15
CA ALA A 490 -11.27 0.94 -11.07
C ALA A 490 -10.31 0.04 -11.84
N ARG A 491 -9.42 0.62 -12.66
CA ARG A 491 -8.58 -0.14 -13.60
C ARG A 491 -7.17 0.43 -13.67
N SER A 492 -6.18 -0.37 -13.28
CA SER A 492 -4.75 -0.11 -13.54
C SER A 492 -4.16 -1.22 -14.42
N GLY A 493 -3.15 -0.90 -15.23
CA GLY A 493 -2.54 -1.85 -16.18
C GLY A 493 -3.53 -2.41 -17.20
N LEU A 494 -4.52 -1.60 -17.60
CA LEU A 494 -5.53 -1.91 -18.59
C LEU A 494 -5.05 -1.68 -20.02
N GLY A 495 -5.72 -2.32 -20.98
CA GLY A 495 -5.67 -1.90 -22.38
C GLY A 495 -6.61 -0.72 -22.62
N ILE A 496 -6.15 0.29 -23.35
CA ILE A 496 -6.97 1.41 -23.83
C ILE A 496 -6.83 1.53 -25.36
N ALA A 497 -7.91 1.89 -26.05
CA ALA A 497 -7.86 2.30 -27.46
C ALA A 497 -9.12 3.10 -27.84
N ALA A 498 -9.04 3.94 -28.87
CA ALA A 498 -10.23 4.50 -29.52
C ALA A 498 -10.64 3.61 -30.70
N LEU A 499 -11.94 3.32 -30.83
CA LEU A 499 -12.53 2.56 -31.93
C LEU A 499 -13.98 3.00 -32.14
N ASN A 500 -14.38 3.24 -33.39
CA ASN A 500 -15.75 3.63 -33.79
C ASN A 500 -16.32 4.81 -32.97
N ASP A 501 -15.55 5.90 -32.88
CA ASP A 501 -15.85 7.12 -32.12
C ASP A 501 -16.12 6.89 -30.61
N ARG A 502 -15.58 5.82 -30.04
CA ARG A 502 -15.70 5.46 -28.62
C ARG A 502 -14.35 5.08 -28.02
N LEU A 503 -14.21 5.29 -26.71
CA LEU A 503 -12.99 4.97 -25.96
C LEU A 503 -13.18 3.65 -25.19
N ILE A 504 -12.36 2.65 -25.50
CA ILE A 504 -12.50 1.27 -25.02
C ILE A 504 -11.46 0.96 -23.93
N ALA A 505 -11.92 0.65 -22.72
CA ALA A 505 -11.14 0.30 -21.54
C ALA A 505 -11.27 -1.22 -21.25
N ALA A 506 -10.25 -2.00 -21.62
CA ALA A 506 -10.25 -3.46 -21.52
C ALA A 506 -9.44 -3.97 -20.33
N GLY A 507 -10.07 -4.78 -19.47
CA GLY A 507 -9.40 -5.48 -18.37
C GLY A 507 -8.67 -4.56 -17.39
N GLY A 508 -7.44 -4.92 -17.06
CA GLY A 508 -6.65 -4.31 -15.98
C GLY A 508 -6.86 -5.03 -14.65
N TYR A 509 -6.42 -4.43 -13.55
CA TYR A 509 -6.58 -4.94 -12.19
C TYR A 509 -6.87 -3.82 -11.19
N ASN A 510 -7.45 -4.20 -10.05
CA ASN A 510 -7.72 -3.33 -8.91
C ASN A 510 -7.15 -3.95 -7.60
N ARG A 511 -7.68 -3.59 -6.42
CA ARG A 511 -7.26 -4.20 -5.13
C ARG A 511 -7.76 -5.64 -4.93
N GLU A 512 -8.77 -6.06 -5.69
CA GLU A 512 -9.55 -7.28 -5.44
C GLU A 512 -9.23 -8.38 -6.46
N GLU A 513 -9.26 -8.04 -7.75
CA GLU A 513 -9.13 -9.00 -8.83
C GLU A 513 -8.40 -8.45 -10.08
N CYS A 514 -8.10 -9.38 -10.98
CA CYS A 514 -7.79 -9.09 -12.37
C CYS A 514 -9.10 -9.11 -13.17
N LEU A 515 -9.33 -8.12 -14.02
CA LEU A 515 -10.61 -7.89 -14.69
C LEU A 515 -10.64 -8.53 -16.08
N ARG A 516 -11.80 -9.10 -16.44
CA ARG A 516 -12.15 -9.53 -17.81
C ARG A 516 -13.17 -8.62 -18.51
N THR A 517 -13.82 -7.74 -17.76
CA THR A 517 -14.82 -6.80 -18.28
C THR A 517 -14.17 -5.77 -19.18
N VAL A 518 -14.92 -5.32 -20.19
CA VAL A 518 -14.50 -4.29 -21.14
C VAL A 518 -15.57 -3.21 -21.15
N GLU A 519 -15.17 -1.98 -20.87
CA GLU A 519 -16.03 -0.81 -20.82
C GLU A 519 -15.76 0.10 -22.02
N CYS A 520 -16.80 0.83 -22.43
CA CYS A 520 -16.84 1.60 -23.66
C CYS A 520 -17.52 2.95 -23.37
N TYR A 521 -16.75 4.03 -23.41
CA TYR A 521 -17.22 5.40 -23.18
C TYR A 521 -17.71 6.05 -24.48
N ASP A 522 -18.87 6.70 -24.40
CA ASP A 522 -19.42 7.55 -25.46
C ASP A 522 -19.34 9.02 -25.05
N MET A 523 -18.55 9.79 -25.80
CA MET A 523 -18.33 11.23 -25.59
C MET A 523 -19.61 12.07 -25.78
N LYS A 524 -20.59 11.59 -26.54
CA LYS A 524 -21.82 12.33 -26.88
C LYS A 524 -22.90 12.21 -25.81
N THR A 525 -22.85 11.18 -24.97
CA THR A 525 -23.78 10.95 -23.86
C THR A 525 -23.10 11.03 -22.49
N ASP A 526 -21.77 11.17 -22.44
CA ASP A 526 -20.95 11.15 -21.22
C ASP A 526 -21.32 9.96 -20.32
N SER A 527 -21.13 8.77 -20.86
CA SER A 527 -21.55 7.53 -20.23
C SER A 527 -20.69 6.33 -20.62
N TRP A 528 -20.38 5.46 -19.67
CA TRP A 528 -19.76 4.16 -19.91
C TRP A 528 -20.82 3.08 -20.13
N SER A 529 -20.49 2.13 -21.01
CA SER A 529 -21.32 0.96 -21.34
C SER A 529 -20.44 -0.29 -21.41
N PHE A 530 -20.99 -1.47 -21.16
CA PHE A 530 -20.24 -2.73 -21.33
C PHE A 530 -20.37 -3.25 -22.76
N ILE A 531 -19.26 -3.74 -23.30
CA ILE A 531 -19.22 -4.61 -24.48
C ILE A 531 -18.78 -6.01 -24.05
N ALA A 532 -18.71 -6.98 -24.97
CA ALA A 532 -18.39 -8.36 -24.62
C ALA A 532 -17.09 -8.46 -23.80
N PRO A 533 -17.09 -9.20 -22.67
CA PRO A 533 -15.90 -9.38 -21.84
C PRO A 533 -14.91 -10.35 -22.50
N MET A 534 -13.61 -10.10 -22.30
CA MET A 534 -12.53 -11.00 -22.72
C MET A 534 -12.75 -12.42 -22.16
N ARG A 535 -12.28 -13.45 -22.88
CA ARG A 535 -12.43 -14.86 -22.49
C ARG A 535 -11.73 -15.16 -21.16
N THR A 536 -10.60 -14.50 -20.89
CA THR A 536 -9.87 -14.60 -19.62
C THR A 536 -9.66 -13.22 -18.98
N PRO A 537 -9.57 -13.12 -17.63
CA PRO A 537 -9.04 -11.94 -16.96
C PRO A 537 -7.65 -11.59 -17.47
N ARG A 538 -7.41 -10.31 -17.75
CA ARG A 538 -6.14 -9.86 -18.32
C ARG A 538 -5.77 -8.47 -17.80
N ALA A 539 -4.55 -8.38 -17.26
CA ALA A 539 -3.92 -7.17 -16.78
C ALA A 539 -2.47 -7.10 -17.27
N ARG A 540 -1.85 -5.92 -17.19
CA ARG A 540 -0.43 -5.70 -17.53
C ARG A 540 -0.12 -6.03 -18.99
N PHE A 541 -0.99 -5.56 -19.88
CA PHE A 541 -0.88 -5.67 -21.32
C PHE A 541 -1.14 -4.28 -21.95
N GLN A 542 -0.71 -4.08 -23.18
CA GLN A 542 -1.15 -2.95 -24.01
C GLN A 542 -2.12 -3.47 -25.09
N MET A 543 -3.09 -2.64 -25.46
CA MET A 543 -4.05 -2.90 -26.53
C MET A 543 -3.66 -2.11 -27.79
N ALA A 544 -3.89 -2.67 -28.97
CA ALA A 544 -3.69 -2.00 -30.24
C ALA A 544 -4.90 -2.20 -31.17
N VAL A 545 -5.14 -1.24 -32.06
CA VAL A 545 -6.16 -1.33 -33.11
C VAL A 545 -5.48 -1.76 -34.41
N LEU A 546 -5.96 -2.83 -35.04
CA LEU A 546 -5.43 -3.30 -36.32
C LEU A 546 -6.59 -3.73 -37.22
N MET A 547 -6.68 -3.14 -38.42
CA MET A 547 -7.75 -3.42 -39.40
C MET A 547 -9.17 -3.30 -38.81
N GLY A 548 -9.40 -2.32 -37.94
CA GLY A 548 -10.70 -2.09 -37.29
C GLY A 548 -11.06 -3.06 -36.15
N GLN A 549 -10.14 -3.93 -35.74
CA GLN A 549 -10.31 -4.86 -34.61
C GLN A 549 -9.33 -4.50 -33.48
N LEU A 550 -9.72 -4.78 -32.23
CA LEU A 550 -8.81 -4.65 -31.09
C LEU A 550 -7.98 -5.93 -30.96
N TYR A 551 -6.72 -5.79 -30.56
CA TYR A 551 -5.83 -6.90 -30.23
C TYR A 551 -5.22 -6.70 -28.84
N VAL A 552 -5.29 -7.75 -28.02
CA VAL A 552 -4.71 -7.79 -26.67
C VAL A 552 -3.72 -8.95 -26.58
N MET A 553 -2.46 -8.66 -26.24
CA MET A 553 -1.37 -9.64 -26.28
C MET A 553 -0.64 -9.71 -24.93
N GLY A 554 -0.37 -10.94 -24.47
CA GLY A 554 0.35 -11.19 -23.22
C GLY A 554 -0.42 -10.72 -21.98
N GLY A 555 0.32 -10.38 -20.93
CA GLY A 555 -0.23 -10.00 -19.63
C GLY A 555 -0.48 -11.18 -18.70
N SER A 556 -1.15 -10.91 -17.58
CA SER A 556 -1.37 -11.85 -16.47
C SER A 556 -2.84 -11.89 -16.02
N ASN A 557 -3.31 -13.05 -15.60
CA ASN A 557 -4.71 -13.33 -15.20
C ASN A 557 -4.98 -13.28 -13.68
N GLY A 558 -4.07 -12.67 -12.90
CA GLY A 558 -4.12 -12.63 -11.43
C GLY A 558 -3.64 -13.92 -10.73
N HIS A 559 -3.45 -15.00 -11.48
CA HIS A 559 -2.86 -16.26 -11.01
C HIS A 559 -1.42 -16.38 -11.54
N SER A 560 -0.72 -17.49 -11.25
CA SER A 560 0.68 -17.74 -11.65
C SER A 560 0.92 -17.87 -13.15
N ASP A 561 -0.14 -17.78 -13.96
CA ASP A 561 -0.15 -18.24 -15.34
C ASP A 561 -0.14 -17.01 -16.27
N GLU A 562 1.06 -16.61 -16.70
CA GLU A 562 1.19 -15.60 -17.77
C GLU A 562 0.59 -16.11 -19.07
N LEU A 563 -0.20 -15.28 -19.76
CA LEU A 563 -0.99 -15.72 -20.90
C LEU A 563 -0.13 -15.79 -22.18
N SER A 564 0.08 -17.00 -22.72
CA SER A 564 0.70 -17.21 -24.04
C SER A 564 -0.22 -16.75 -25.17
N CYS A 565 -1.54 -16.89 -24.99
CA CYS A 565 -2.54 -16.54 -25.98
C CYS A 565 -2.90 -15.05 -25.93
N GLY A 566 -3.02 -14.45 -27.12
CA GLY A 566 -3.71 -13.17 -27.30
C GLY A 566 -5.20 -13.38 -27.60
N GLU A 567 -5.95 -12.29 -27.55
CA GLU A 567 -7.35 -12.25 -27.97
C GLU A 567 -7.58 -11.06 -28.91
N THR A 568 -8.59 -11.16 -29.78
CA THR A 568 -8.98 -10.09 -30.68
C THR A 568 -10.49 -9.91 -30.72
N TYR A 569 -10.94 -8.67 -30.70
CA TYR A 569 -12.35 -8.27 -30.61
C TYR A 569 -12.87 -7.85 -31.99
N ASN A 570 -13.97 -8.48 -32.41
CA ASN A 570 -14.69 -8.10 -33.62
C ASN A 570 -15.88 -7.19 -33.26
N PRO A 571 -15.81 -5.86 -33.54
CA PRO A 571 -16.88 -4.93 -33.19
C PRO A 571 -18.19 -5.14 -33.97
N SER A 572 -18.17 -5.90 -35.07
CA SER A 572 -19.38 -6.24 -35.83
C SER A 572 -20.11 -7.49 -35.31
N ALA A 573 -19.51 -8.23 -34.38
CA ALA A 573 -20.07 -9.44 -33.79
C ALA A 573 -20.23 -9.37 -32.26
N ASP A 574 -19.62 -8.37 -31.61
CA ASP A 574 -19.46 -8.28 -30.14
C ASP A 574 -18.89 -9.59 -29.56
N GLU A 575 -17.80 -10.10 -30.15
CA GLU A 575 -17.13 -11.31 -29.69
C GLU A 575 -15.60 -11.15 -29.63
N TRP A 576 -15.00 -11.67 -28.56
CA TRP A 576 -13.56 -11.92 -28.47
C TRP A 576 -13.22 -13.32 -29.00
N THR A 577 -12.25 -13.40 -29.90
CA THR A 577 -11.72 -14.66 -30.46
C THR A 577 -10.24 -14.82 -30.13
N GLN A 578 -9.73 -16.06 -30.10
CA GLN A 578 -8.35 -16.34 -29.68
C GLN A 578 -7.34 -16.14 -30.83
N VAL A 579 -6.25 -15.43 -30.54
CA VAL A 579 -5.13 -15.18 -31.46
C VAL A 579 -4.04 -16.25 -31.23
N PRO A 580 -3.32 -16.72 -32.28
CA PRO A 580 -2.23 -17.69 -32.13
C PRO A 580 -1.18 -17.28 -31.10
N GLU A 581 -0.75 -18.25 -30.30
CA GLU A 581 0.11 -18.03 -29.13
C GLU A 581 1.44 -17.34 -29.45
N LEU A 582 1.86 -16.47 -28.53
CA LEU A 582 3.18 -15.86 -28.51
C LEU A 582 4.26 -16.93 -28.37
N ARG A 583 5.39 -16.74 -29.06
CA ARG A 583 6.61 -17.57 -28.89
C ARG A 583 7.24 -17.46 -27.49
N THR A 584 6.75 -16.55 -26.65
CA THR A 584 7.20 -16.33 -25.27
C THR A 584 6.07 -15.65 -24.50
N ASN A 585 5.68 -16.18 -23.35
CA ASN A 585 4.77 -15.50 -22.44
C ASN A 585 5.49 -14.26 -21.89
N ARG A 586 4.80 -13.11 -21.88
CA ARG A 586 5.33 -11.81 -21.43
C ARG A 586 4.21 -10.98 -20.82
N CYS A 587 4.41 -10.47 -19.62
CA CYS A 587 3.62 -9.34 -19.10
C CYS A 587 4.37 -8.01 -19.27
N ASN A 588 3.67 -6.88 -19.13
CA ASN A 588 4.21 -5.52 -19.27
C ASN A 588 4.92 -5.22 -20.61
N ALA A 589 4.61 -5.99 -21.67
CA ALA A 589 5.10 -5.74 -23.02
C ALA A 589 4.29 -4.64 -23.70
N GLY A 590 4.96 -3.79 -24.48
CA GLY A 590 4.28 -2.84 -25.35
C GLY A 590 3.72 -3.54 -26.59
N VAL A 591 2.57 -3.07 -27.07
CA VAL A 591 1.83 -3.69 -28.19
C VAL A 591 1.34 -2.57 -29.11
N CYS A 592 1.66 -2.66 -30.39
CA CYS A 592 1.36 -1.60 -31.35
C CYS A 592 1.14 -2.14 -32.77
N SER A 593 0.33 -1.44 -33.55
CA SER A 593 0.09 -1.71 -34.98
C SER A 593 1.01 -0.85 -35.85
N LEU A 594 1.71 -1.47 -36.80
CA LEU A 594 2.55 -0.77 -37.80
C LEU A 594 2.52 -1.56 -39.11
N ASN A 595 2.39 -0.88 -40.25
CA ASN A 595 2.40 -1.47 -41.59
C ASN A 595 1.51 -2.73 -41.73
N ASN A 596 0.26 -2.64 -41.24
CA ASN A 596 -0.74 -3.71 -41.21
C ASN A 596 -0.34 -4.99 -40.44
N LYS A 597 0.60 -4.87 -39.49
CA LYS A 597 1.04 -5.96 -38.61
C LYS A 597 1.04 -5.54 -37.15
N LEU A 598 1.01 -6.51 -36.24
CA LEU A 598 0.99 -6.31 -34.80
C LEU A 598 2.39 -6.59 -34.21
N TYR A 599 3.01 -5.59 -33.61
CA TYR A 599 4.31 -5.68 -32.95
C TYR A 599 4.15 -5.83 -31.44
N VAL A 600 4.94 -6.71 -30.83
CA VAL A 600 5.04 -6.92 -29.39
C VAL A 600 6.49 -6.68 -28.96
N VAL A 601 6.70 -5.72 -28.06
CA VAL A 601 8.02 -5.11 -27.78
C VAL A 601 8.35 -5.16 -26.29
N GLY A 602 9.54 -5.67 -25.96
CA GLY A 602 10.04 -5.76 -24.60
C GLY A 602 9.15 -6.66 -23.72
N GLY A 603 8.81 -6.16 -22.53
CA GLY A 603 8.08 -6.90 -21.50
C GLY A 603 9.00 -7.56 -20.49
N SER A 604 8.41 -8.19 -19.48
CA SER A 604 9.11 -9.01 -18.47
C SER A 604 8.87 -10.49 -18.70
N ASP A 605 9.80 -11.33 -18.23
CA ASP A 605 9.70 -12.79 -18.24
C ASP A 605 8.76 -13.31 -17.13
N PRO A 606 8.30 -14.58 -17.17
CA PRO A 606 7.46 -15.18 -16.12
C PRO A 606 8.08 -15.21 -14.71
N CYS A 607 9.38 -14.98 -14.59
CA CYS A 607 10.07 -14.78 -13.30
C CYS A 607 9.99 -13.32 -12.79
N GLY A 608 9.36 -12.43 -13.55
CA GLY A 608 8.81 -11.15 -13.11
C GLY A 608 9.81 -10.06 -12.76
N GLN A 609 11.08 -10.17 -13.19
CA GLN A 609 12.16 -9.29 -12.70
C GLN A 609 13.15 -8.81 -13.76
N LYS A 610 13.13 -9.33 -14.99
CA LYS A 610 14.05 -8.88 -16.06
C LYS A 610 13.28 -8.37 -17.26
N GLY A 611 13.51 -7.10 -17.60
CA GLY A 611 13.05 -6.53 -18.86
C GLY A 611 13.71 -7.23 -20.05
N LEU A 612 12.96 -7.41 -21.13
CA LEU A 612 13.38 -8.08 -22.35
C LEU A 612 13.86 -7.06 -23.40
N LYS A 613 14.58 -7.56 -24.41
CA LYS A 613 14.92 -6.79 -25.62
C LYS A 613 14.11 -7.21 -26.84
N ASN A 614 13.35 -8.28 -26.73
CA ASN A 614 12.69 -8.94 -27.84
C ASN A 614 11.67 -8.01 -28.51
N CYS A 615 11.67 -8.01 -29.84
CA CYS A 615 10.62 -7.41 -30.65
C CYS A 615 10.16 -8.50 -31.62
N ASP A 616 8.88 -8.84 -31.58
CA ASP A 616 8.30 -9.88 -32.43
C ASP A 616 7.06 -9.31 -33.13
N VAL A 617 6.88 -9.65 -34.41
CA VAL A 617 5.79 -9.16 -35.26
C VAL A 617 4.89 -10.33 -35.69
N PHE A 618 3.59 -10.12 -35.54
CA PHE A 618 2.52 -10.99 -36.01
C PHE A 618 1.88 -10.39 -37.26
N ASP A 619 1.82 -11.19 -38.32
CA ASP A 619 1.04 -10.89 -39.50
C ASP A 619 -0.34 -11.57 -39.38
N PRO A 620 -1.46 -10.82 -39.33
CA PRO A 620 -2.79 -11.38 -39.19
C PRO A 620 -3.25 -12.19 -40.42
N VAL A 621 -2.65 -11.96 -41.60
CA VAL A 621 -3.02 -12.63 -42.85
C VAL A 621 -2.40 -14.03 -42.91
N SER A 622 -1.08 -14.15 -42.71
CA SER A 622 -0.40 -15.45 -42.64
C SER A 622 -0.52 -16.15 -41.28
N LYS A 623 -1.01 -15.44 -40.25
CA LYS A 623 -1.14 -15.89 -38.85
C LYS A 623 0.20 -16.34 -38.24
N ALA A 624 1.31 -15.77 -38.70
CA ALA A 624 2.66 -16.18 -38.35
C ALA A 624 3.42 -15.12 -37.53
N TRP A 625 4.22 -15.59 -36.56
CA TRP A 625 5.12 -14.78 -35.74
C TRP A 625 6.55 -14.77 -36.30
N THR A 626 7.08 -13.60 -36.63
CA THR A 626 8.48 -13.37 -37.05
C THR A 626 9.20 -12.52 -35.99
N SER A 627 10.50 -12.70 -35.80
CA SER A 627 11.29 -11.88 -34.86
C SER A 627 11.95 -10.71 -35.59
N CYS A 628 11.97 -9.54 -34.95
CA CYS A 628 12.56 -8.30 -35.45
C CYS A 628 13.90 -8.01 -34.74
N ALA A 629 14.55 -6.90 -35.07
CA ALA A 629 15.74 -6.45 -34.36
C ALA A 629 15.42 -6.17 -32.87
N PRO A 630 16.32 -6.58 -31.95
CA PRO A 630 16.12 -6.35 -30.52
C PRO A 630 16.42 -4.90 -30.12
N LEU A 631 15.81 -4.46 -29.02
CA LEU A 631 16.05 -3.16 -28.39
C LEU A 631 17.52 -2.96 -27.98
N ASN A 632 17.97 -1.70 -27.97
CA ASN A 632 19.27 -1.31 -27.42
C ASN A 632 19.26 -1.43 -25.88
N ILE A 633 18.14 -1.10 -25.23
CA ILE A 633 17.97 -1.18 -23.76
C ILE A 633 16.87 -2.22 -23.42
N ARG A 634 16.99 -2.92 -22.29
CA ARG A 634 15.95 -3.85 -21.82
C ARG A 634 14.79 -3.06 -21.21
N ARG A 635 13.55 -3.34 -21.63
CA ARG A 635 12.38 -2.54 -21.24
C ARG A 635 11.18 -3.41 -20.90
N HIS A 636 10.52 -3.07 -19.81
CA HIS A 636 9.15 -3.51 -19.48
C HIS A 636 8.38 -2.31 -18.91
N GLN A 637 7.04 -2.34 -18.98
CA GLN A 637 6.17 -1.20 -18.66
C GLN A 637 6.52 0.07 -19.49
N ALA A 638 7.06 -0.09 -20.70
CA ALA A 638 7.32 1.03 -21.60
C ALA A 638 6.06 1.34 -22.41
N ALA A 639 5.81 2.63 -22.69
CA ALA A 639 4.73 3.03 -23.57
C ALA A 639 5.17 2.83 -25.03
N VAL A 640 4.31 2.27 -25.90
CA VAL A 640 4.62 2.06 -27.32
C VAL A 640 3.53 2.64 -28.20
N CYS A 641 3.93 3.31 -29.28
CA CYS A 641 3.04 3.94 -30.26
C CYS A 641 3.66 3.92 -31.66
N GLU A 642 2.83 4.19 -32.68
CA GLU A 642 3.23 4.39 -34.07
C GLU A 642 3.03 5.85 -34.46
N LEU A 643 3.96 6.40 -35.24
CA LEU A 643 3.87 7.72 -35.85
C LEU A 643 4.77 7.78 -37.09
N ASP A 644 4.23 8.28 -38.20
CA ASP A 644 4.91 8.51 -39.48
C ASP A 644 5.62 7.27 -40.06
N GLY A 645 5.09 6.07 -39.81
CA GLY A 645 5.66 4.80 -40.24
C GLY A 645 6.77 4.27 -39.33
N PHE A 646 6.99 4.89 -38.18
CA PHE A 646 7.96 4.48 -37.16
C PHE A 646 7.25 4.08 -35.87
N MET A 647 7.75 3.04 -35.21
CA MET A 647 7.28 2.65 -33.87
C MET A 647 8.22 3.21 -32.80
N TYR A 648 7.68 3.89 -31.80
CA TYR A 648 8.44 4.47 -30.69
C TYR A 648 8.20 3.66 -29.41
N VAL A 649 9.27 3.32 -28.68
CA VAL A 649 9.21 2.76 -27.32
C VAL A 649 9.80 3.73 -26.31
N ILE A 650 9.00 4.10 -25.33
CA ILE A 650 9.18 5.27 -24.49
C ILE A 650 9.32 4.82 -23.02
N GLY A 651 10.46 5.15 -22.41
CA GLY A 651 10.71 4.88 -21.00
C GLY A 651 10.59 3.40 -20.62
N GLY A 652 9.76 3.12 -19.62
CA GLY A 652 9.67 1.81 -18.98
C GLY A 652 10.72 1.65 -17.88
N ALA A 653 11.07 0.41 -17.55
CA ALA A 653 12.10 0.09 -16.58
C ALA A 653 13.07 -1.00 -17.04
N GLU A 654 14.33 -0.88 -16.61
CA GLU A 654 15.31 -1.97 -16.59
C GLU A 654 15.50 -2.43 -15.14
N SER A 655 15.00 -3.63 -14.82
CA SER A 655 14.88 -4.12 -13.43
C SER A 655 14.07 -3.14 -12.57
N TRP A 656 14.69 -2.45 -11.61
CA TRP A 656 14.02 -1.44 -10.77
C TRP A 656 14.21 0.00 -11.24
N ASN A 657 15.10 0.23 -12.22
CA ASN A 657 15.45 1.57 -12.68
C ASN A 657 14.45 2.03 -13.74
N CYS A 658 13.68 3.09 -13.47
CA CYS A 658 12.85 3.75 -14.46
C CYS A 658 13.74 4.44 -15.51
N LEU A 659 13.26 4.51 -16.76
CA LEU A 659 14.01 5.00 -17.90
C LEU A 659 13.36 6.28 -18.45
N ASN A 660 14.18 7.26 -18.84
CA ASN A 660 13.74 8.41 -19.66
C ASN A 660 14.12 8.26 -21.14
N SER A 661 15.03 7.35 -21.47
CA SER A 661 15.48 7.11 -22.85
C SER A 661 14.35 6.55 -23.73
N VAL A 662 14.39 6.90 -25.00
CA VAL A 662 13.37 6.55 -26.00
C VAL A 662 14.04 6.00 -27.24
N GLU A 663 13.48 4.94 -27.83
CA GLU A 663 14.00 4.31 -29.03
C GLU A 663 12.94 4.28 -30.14
N ARG A 664 13.35 4.60 -31.36
CA ARG A 664 12.51 4.58 -32.57
C ARG A 664 12.94 3.41 -33.46
N TYR A 665 12.00 2.53 -33.77
CA TYR A 665 12.13 1.45 -34.73
C TYR A 665 11.82 1.94 -36.15
N ASN A 666 12.70 1.62 -37.08
CA ASN A 666 12.46 1.75 -38.51
C ASN A 666 12.21 0.36 -39.12
N PRO A 667 11.03 0.10 -39.71
CA PRO A 667 10.69 -1.20 -40.29
C PRO A 667 11.48 -1.51 -41.58
N GLU A 668 11.83 -0.50 -42.37
CA GLU A 668 12.44 -0.66 -43.70
C GLU A 668 13.87 -1.22 -43.64
N ASN A 669 14.61 -0.84 -42.59
CA ASN A 669 15.97 -1.34 -42.36
C ASN A 669 16.07 -2.27 -41.13
N ASN A 670 14.96 -2.51 -40.42
CA ASN A 670 14.88 -3.32 -39.20
C ASN A 670 15.91 -2.88 -38.14
N THR A 671 15.86 -1.60 -37.71
CA THR A 671 16.77 -1.08 -36.66
C THR A 671 16.05 -0.25 -35.60
N TRP A 672 16.55 -0.28 -34.37
CA TRP A 672 16.17 0.61 -33.28
C TRP A 672 17.23 1.70 -33.08
N THR A 673 16.83 2.96 -33.15
CA THR A 673 17.70 4.13 -32.93
C THR A 673 17.28 4.87 -31.67
N LEU A 674 18.22 5.22 -30.79
CA LEU A 674 17.94 6.14 -29.67
C LEU A 674 17.61 7.54 -30.21
N VAL A 675 16.50 8.12 -29.75
CA VAL A 675 16.12 9.52 -30.00
C VAL A 675 16.30 10.34 -28.71
N ALA A 676 15.91 11.61 -28.70
CA ALA A 676 16.01 12.43 -27.49
C ALA A 676 15.29 11.77 -26.29
N PRO A 677 15.90 11.76 -25.09
CA PRO A 677 15.26 11.24 -23.89
C PRO A 677 14.25 12.25 -23.32
N MET A 678 13.23 11.74 -22.62
CA MET A 678 12.32 12.56 -21.82
C MET A 678 13.06 13.30 -20.70
N ASN A 679 12.47 14.38 -20.21
CA ASN A 679 12.94 15.11 -19.03
C ASN A 679 12.80 14.24 -17.77
N ILE A 680 11.69 13.49 -17.63
CA ILE A 680 11.41 12.65 -16.46
C ILE A 680 11.42 11.17 -16.83
N ALA A 681 12.23 10.38 -16.11
CA ALA A 681 12.24 8.93 -16.21
C ALA A 681 10.92 8.35 -15.69
N ARG A 682 10.30 7.43 -16.45
CA ARG A 682 8.96 6.94 -16.13
C ARG A 682 8.70 5.53 -16.65
N ARG A 683 8.12 4.68 -15.80
CA ARG A 683 7.55 3.37 -16.16
C ARG A 683 6.02 3.39 -16.02
N GLY A 684 5.32 2.62 -16.85
CA GLY A 684 3.87 2.53 -16.83
C GLY A 684 3.18 3.85 -17.21
N ALA A 685 3.79 4.67 -18.06
CA ALA A 685 3.16 5.87 -18.60
C ALA A 685 2.16 5.50 -19.71
N GLY A 686 1.12 6.30 -19.89
CA GLY A 686 0.31 6.27 -21.11
C GLY A 686 1.01 7.04 -22.23
N VAL A 687 0.68 6.73 -23.49
CA VAL A 687 1.05 7.56 -24.64
C VAL A 687 -0.13 7.70 -25.60
N ALA A 688 -0.33 8.92 -26.08
CA ALA A 688 -1.28 9.27 -27.13
C ALA A 688 -0.54 9.96 -28.30
N VAL A 689 -1.09 9.86 -29.52
CA VAL A 689 -0.51 10.45 -30.73
C VAL A 689 -1.51 11.44 -31.31
N TYR A 690 -1.16 12.72 -31.32
CA TYR A 690 -2.05 13.81 -31.74
C TYR A 690 -1.27 14.84 -32.56
N GLU A 691 -1.83 15.31 -33.68
CA GLU A 691 -1.21 16.25 -34.64
C GLU A 691 0.29 15.98 -34.94
N GLY A 692 0.66 14.73 -35.20
CA GLY A 692 2.04 14.35 -35.53
C GLY A 692 3.04 14.46 -34.37
N LYS A 693 2.56 14.42 -33.11
CA LYS A 693 3.37 14.55 -31.89
C LYS A 693 2.98 13.47 -30.87
N LEU A 694 3.93 13.07 -30.02
CA LEU A 694 3.71 12.03 -29.01
C LEU A 694 3.48 12.69 -27.65
N PHE A 695 2.32 12.46 -27.02
CA PHE A 695 1.96 12.97 -25.71
C PHE A 695 2.08 11.85 -24.68
N VAL A 696 3.02 11.97 -23.74
CA VAL A 696 3.33 10.95 -22.75
C VAL A 696 2.81 11.38 -21.39
N VAL A 697 1.92 10.56 -20.83
CA VAL A 697 1.03 10.95 -19.74
C VAL A 697 1.32 10.09 -18.50
N GLY A 698 1.68 10.75 -17.40
CA GLY A 698 1.86 10.10 -16.11
C GLY A 698 2.95 9.02 -16.07
N GLY A 699 2.65 7.89 -15.42
CA GLY A 699 3.59 6.83 -15.11
C GLY A 699 4.11 6.89 -13.68
N PHE A 700 5.26 6.28 -13.42
CA PHE A 700 5.93 6.21 -12.11
C PHE A 700 7.43 6.44 -12.27
N ASP A 701 8.02 7.35 -11.49
CA ASP A 701 9.44 7.77 -11.64
C ASP A 701 10.45 6.87 -10.92
N GLY A 702 10.00 6.09 -9.93
CA GLY A 702 10.84 5.37 -8.98
C GLY A 702 10.38 5.55 -7.53
N SER A 703 9.71 6.67 -7.24
CA SER A 703 9.20 7.09 -5.94
C SER A 703 7.69 7.38 -5.94
N HIS A 704 7.17 8.05 -6.99
CA HIS A 704 5.82 8.59 -7.05
C HIS A 704 5.11 8.21 -8.36
N ALA A 705 3.78 8.10 -8.31
CA ALA A 705 2.97 8.20 -9.52
C ALA A 705 2.97 9.66 -10.02
N LEU A 706 3.02 9.83 -11.33
CA LEU A 706 3.22 11.12 -11.98
C LEU A 706 1.91 11.72 -12.49
N ARG A 707 1.73 13.03 -12.30
CA ARG A 707 0.72 13.84 -13.00
C ARG A 707 1.25 14.57 -14.23
N CYS A 708 2.57 14.63 -14.40
CA CYS A 708 3.21 15.44 -15.43
C CYS A 708 3.12 14.82 -16.82
N VAL A 709 2.95 15.69 -17.81
CA VAL A 709 2.84 15.33 -19.23
C VAL A 709 4.02 15.93 -19.98
N GLU A 710 4.54 15.16 -20.93
CA GLU A 710 5.61 15.59 -21.84
C GLU A 710 5.20 15.31 -23.29
N MET A 711 5.48 16.26 -24.19
CA MET A 711 5.23 16.13 -25.62
C MET A 711 6.55 16.10 -26.39
N TYR A 712 6.69 15.11 -27.28
CA TYR A 712 7.78 14.99 -28.24
C TYR A 712 7.39 15.53 -29.61
N ASP A 713 8.24 16.39 -30.15
CA ASP A 713 8.18 16.85 -31.54
C ASP A 713 9.20 16.06 -32.38
N PRO A 714 8.77 15.19 -33.32
CA PRO A 714 9.69 14.40 -34.15
C PRO A 714 10.51 15.21 -35.15
N ALA A 715 10.02 16.38 -35.58
CA ALA A 715 10.73 17.25 -36.51
C ALA A 715 11.85 18.03 -35.82
N ARG A 716 11.70 18.32 -34.52
CA ARG A 716 12.74 18.92 -33.68
C ARG A 716 13.63 17.90 -32.96
N ASN A 717 13.13 16.68 -32.71
CA ASN A 717 13.73 15.69 -31.81
C ASN A 717 13.96 16.28 -30.40
N GLU A 718 12.91 16.89 -29.84
CA GLU A 718 12.92 17.57 -28.53
C GLU A 718 11.68 17.20 -27.71
N TRP A 719 11.80 17.23 -26.38
CA TRP A 719 10.71 17.02 -25.42
C TRP A 719 10.38 18.31 -24.67
N ARG A 720 9.10 18.68 -24.60
CA ARG A 720 8.59 19.83 -23.83
C ARG A 720 7.63 19.35 -22.73
N MET A 721 7.76 19.95 -21.54
CA MET A 721 6.76 19.84 -20.46
C MET A 721 5.45 20.55 -20.86
N LEU A 722 4.32 19.94 -20.53
CA LEU A 722 2.96 20.46 -20.76
C LEU A 722 2.17 20.58 -19.44
N GLY A 723 0.93 21.05 -19.54
CA GLY A 723 -0.08 21.00 -18.49
C GLY A 723 -0.12 19.62 -17.81
N SER A 724 -0.16 19.63 -16.47
CA SER A 724 -0.22 18.42 -15.67
C SER A 724 -1.66 18.00 -15.42
N MET A 725 -1.89 16.68 -15.35
CA MET A 725 -3.16 16.12 -14.88
C MET A 725 -3.50 16.59 -13.46
N ASN A 726 -4.79 16.55 -13.16
CA ASN A 726 -5.33 16.80 -11.83
C ASN A 726 -4.95 15.64 -10.88
N SER A 727 -5.10 14.40 -11.35
CA SER A 727 -4.68 13.20 -10.62
C SER A 727 -3.29 12.72 -11.07
N PRO A 728 -2.42 12.23 -10.17
CA PRO A 728 -1.26 11.43 -10.57
C PRO A 728 -1.74 10.05 -11.04
N ARG A 729 -1.20 9.53 -12.15
CA ARG A 729 -1.68 8.30 -12.79
C ARG A 729 -0.54 7.40 -13.27
N SER A 730 -0.29 6.31 -12.55
CA SER A 730 0.62 5.25 -12.99
C SER A 730 -0.13 4.05 -13.55
N ASN A 731 0.36 3.48 -14.66
CA ASN A 731 -0.26 2.38 -15.41
C ASN A 731 -1.72 2.67 -15.82
N ALA A 732 -2.00 3.93 -16.17
CA ALA A 732 -3.27 4.35 -16.76
C ALA A 732 -3.28 4.13 -18.28
N GLY A 733 -4.47 4.19 -18.86
CA GLY A 733 -4.62 4.35 -20.31
C GLY A 733 -4.49 5.82 -20.70
N ALA A 734 -3.82 6.11 -21.81
CA ALA A 734 -3.98 7.36 -22.55
C ALA A 734 -4.36 7.06 -24.01
N ALA A 735 -5.29 7.83 -24.58
CA ALA A 735 -5.71 7.71 -25.98
C ALA A 735 -6.33 9.03 -26.49
N VAL A 736 -6.46 9.16 -27.80
CA VAL A 736 -7.14 10.30 -28.45
C VAL A 736 -8.55 9.91 -28.85
N LEU A 737 -9.54 10.77 -28.62
CA LEU A 737 -10.89 10.66 -29.16
C LEU A 737 -11.36 12.04 -29.62
N GLY A 738 -11.62 12.19 -30.92
CA GLY A 738 -11.79 13.51 -31.54
C GLY A 738 -10.51 14.34 -31.43
N ASP A 739 -10.64 15.63 -31.10
CA ASP A 739 -9.52 16.55 -30.85
C ASP A 739 -8.93 16.43 -29.42
N ILE A 740 -9.46 15.52 -28.59
CA ILE A 740 -9.21 15.48 -27.14
C ILE A 740 -8.37 14.27 -26.74
N ILE A 741 -7.41 14.48 -25.84
CA ILE A 741 -6.59 13.41 -25.27
C ILE A 741 -7.17 13.02 -23.90
N TYR A 742 -7.53 11.75 -23.74
CA TYR A 742 -8.12 11.21 -22.51
C TYR A 742 -7.09 10.42 -21.70
N ALA A 743 -7.09 10.60 -20.38
CA ALA A 743 -6.38 9.77 -19.42
C ALA A 743 -7.39 9.00 -18.56
N VAL A 744 -7.33 7.66 -18.58
CA VAL A 744 -8.34 6.78 -18.00
C VAL A 744 -7.73 5.84 -16.95
N GLY A 745 -8.30 5.87 -15.74
CA GLY A 745 -7.92 5.00 -14.64
C GLY A 745 -6.47 5.18 -14.19
N GLY A 746 -5.81 4.07 -13.85
CA GLY A 746 -4.45 4.02 -13.31
C GLY A 746 -4.42 3.78 -11.78
N PHE A 747 -3.26 4.08 -11.20
CA PHE A 747 -2.97 4.00 -9.77
C PHE A 747 -2.22 5.26 -9.32
N ASP A 748 -2.73 5.95 -8.30
CA ASP A 748 -2.25 7.29 -7.88
C ASP A 748 -1.07 7.26 -6.89
N GLY A 749 -0.75 6.07 -6.37
CA GLY A 749 0.20 5.84 -5.29
C GLY A 749 -0.44 5.18 -4.06
N ASN A 750 -1.75 5.32 -3.90
CA ASN A 750 -2.55 4.77 -2.81
C ASN A 750 -3.66 3.84 -3.35
N ASP A 751 -4.44 4.34 -4.30
CA ASP A 751 -5.72 3.84 -4.76
C ASP A 751 -5.75 3.61 -6.28
N PHE A 752 -6.66 2.75 -6.71
CA PHE A 752 -6.90 2.44 -8.12
C PHE A 752 -8.01 3.35 -8.63
N LEU A 753 -7.78 4.02 -9.74
CA LEU A 753 -8.70 5.02 -10.27
C LEU A 753 -9.69 4.38 -11.24
N ASN A 754 -10.96 4.77 -11.13
CA ASN A 754 -11.99 4.63 -12.17
C ASN A 754 -12.26 5.94 -12.92
N SER A 755 -11.77 7.07 -12.41
CA SER A 755 -11.95 8.39 -13.01
C SER A 755 -11.27 8.50 -14.37
N VAL A 756 -11.84 9.36 -15.21
CA VAL A 756 -11.29 9.85 -16.46
C VAL A 756 -11.02 11.36 -16.33
N GLU A 757 -10.00 11.86 -17.00
CA GLU A 757 -9.82 13.30 -17.24
C GLU A 757 -9.36 13.53 -18.68
N ALA A 758 -9.64 14.72 -19.19
CA ALA A 758 -9.45 15.08 -20.58
C ALA A 758 -8.52 16.30 -20.70
N TYR A 759 -7.71 16.32 -21.75
CA TYR A 759 -6.75 17.38 -22.05
C TYR A 759 -7.15 18.09 -23.33
N ASN A 760 -7.14 19.43 -23.29
CA ASN A 760 -7.38 20.28 -24.44
C ASN A 760 -6.03 20.76 -25.03
N PRO A 761 -5.58 20.26 -26.20
CA PRO A 761 -4.31 20.68 -26.80
C PRO A 761 -4.27 22.17 -27.20
N LYS A 762 -5.42 22.84 -27.25
CA LYS A 762 -5.54 24.26 -27.62
C LYS A 762 -5.35 25.20 -26.42
N THR A 763 -5.54 24.73 -25.17
CA THR A 763 -5.31 25.53 -23.94
C THR A 763 -4.11 25.06 -23.10
N ASP A 764 -3.56 23.86 -23.34
CA ASP A 764 -2.49 23.24 -22.53
C ASP A 764 -2.96 22.87 -21.10
N GLU A 765 -4.25 22.51 -20.95
CA GLU A 765 -4.90 22.24 -19.66
C GLU A 765 -5.64 20.88 -19.60
N TRP A 766 -5.73 20.32 -18.40
CA TRP A 766 -6.48 19.11 -18.07
C TRP A 766 -7.72 19.46 -17.26
N SER A 767 -8.90 19.01 -17.69
CA SER A 767 -10.16 19.14 -16.94
C SER A 767 -10.79 17.76 -16.67
N PRO A 768 -11.33 17.53 -15.46
CA PRO A 768 -12.17 16.38 -15.15
C PRO A 768 -13.64 16.61 -15.52
N CYS A 769 -14.00 17.79 -16.06
CA CYS A 769 -15.37 18.23 -16.30
C CYS A 769 -15.78 18.10 -17.77
N ALA A 770 -17.01 17.66 -18.04
CA ALA A 770 -17.55 17.47 -19.38
C ALA A 770 -17.76 18.80 -20.13
N ASP A 771 -18.21 19.84 -19.42
CA ASP A 771 -18.64 21.11 -20.00
C ASP A 771 -17.49 21.93 -20.63
N ALA A 772 -16.24 21.63 -20.23
CA ALA A 772 -15.03 22.18 -20.82
C ALA A 772 -14.76 21.71 -22.27
N PHE A 773 -15.55 20.74 -22.79
CA PHE A 773 -15.32 20.10 -24.09
C PHE A 773 -16.56 20.07 -25.01
N THR A 774 -17.68 20.68 -24.60
CA THR A 774 -18.94 20.67 -25.37
C THR A 774 -19.15 21.90 -26.26
N ASN A 775 -18.29 22.93 -26.15
CA ASN A 775 -18.43 24.24 -26.79
C ASN A 775 -17.29 24.58 -27.78
N SER A 776 -16.92 23.64 -28.67
CA SER A 776 -15.92 23.87 -29.74
C SER A 776 -16.30 23.25 -31.09
#